data_AF-A0ABC8Z3W0-F1
#
_entry.id   AF-A0ABC8Z3W0-F1
#
_cell.length_a   1.000
_cell.length_b   1.000
_cell.length_c   1.000
_cell.angle_alpha   90.00
_cell.angle_beta   90.00
_cell.angle_gamma   90.00
#
_symmetry.space_group_name_H-M   'P 1'
#
loop_
_entity.id
_entity.type
_entity.pdbx_description
1 polymer ?
#
loop_
_entity_poly.entity_id
_entity_poly.type
_entity_poly.pdbx_seq_one_letter_code
_entity_poly.pdbx_strand_id
1 'polypeptide(L)'
;MKALSIPLLLVMFWASLPGGFCDTDPQDVAALQSLMREWQNFPSSWEASNDPCGKQWDGITCNNGRVTSMRLSSINLQGTLSDSIGQLSELVYLDLSSNSGLSGQLPTSIGNLKQLTTLILAGCSFTGGIPQELGNLVQLSFLALNSNNFTGRIPASIGLLTNLFWLDLAENELSGPIPISSTTSPGLDLLTHTKHFHFNKNQLTGTLNGLFSPSMRLEHILFDNNQLSGPIPAELGSITSLQILRLDKNRFTGTVPTNISNLVNLNGLNFADNQLRGTMPDLSTLIKLNAIDLSNNSFDPSVLPAWLLTLKTLTSVVIASGGLYGQVPKGIFPLPELQQVILSNNAFNGTLEMTGNISQQLQRVNLLNNRIVAANITQSYNRKLVLVGNPVCLDSEFSGSRFCSIQQDSMIPYATSVTKCGSTSCSSDQSLDPASCSCAYPYIGTIFFRSPLFADLTNNEHFQQLETSLWTELGLRPGSVFLSDVLFTSDDYLQVKMRMFPSTGTSFNLSEVTRIGFDLSNQTYKPPQGFGPYYFVADPYVHFAGAADSRKSQISTGAVAGIAVACGLVLTALTSWAIFSLIQKRRTEELSGQTNPFASWGIAQKDSGGAPQLKGARLFSFDELKTCTNNFAENNEIGSGGYGKVYKGILADGTSVAIKRAEYGSKQGALEFKNEIELLSRVHHKNLVSLIGFCYEQGEQMLVYEYVCNGTLRQNLQGMYTESNYKSKSAMFFPFPFLFYYKKYTCYAARGIYLDWKKRLRIALGSARGLAYLHELADPPIIHRDVKSTNILLDDNFKAKVADFGLSKLVADTEKGHVSTQVKGTLGYLDPEYYMTQQLSEKSDVYSFGVVMLEIVSGRLPISKGRYIVREFRMAIDPNDQDYYGLQGIVDPAIYDAAHTTGFRRFVQLAMECVDESASKRPTMNSVVKEIEAMLHGEGLSSGSSSTVEFEHAGTPCHLYSGPVVTARSNSSSSIGEEPPHPELKHSEP
;
A
#
# COMPACT_ATOMS: atom_id res chain seq x y z
N MET A 1 -41.04 -5.67 -67.22
CA MET A 1 -41.47 -4.73 -66.15
C MET A 1 -42.21 -5.60 -65.13
N LYS A 2 -41.67 -5.91 -63.95
CA LYS A 2 -41.39 -5.03 -62.78
C LYS A 2 -42.64 -4.18 -62.41
N ALA A 3 -43.16 -4.19 -61.18
CA ALA A 3 -42.59 -4.67 -59.91
C ALA A 3 -43.59 -5.46 -59.05
N LEU A 4 -43.07 -6.44 -58.30
CA LEU A 4 -43.72 -7.08 -57.15
C LEU A 4 -43.04 -6.59 -55.85
N SER A 5 -43.69 -6.81 -54.71
CA SER A 5 -43.12 -6.77 -53.35
C SER A 5 -42.38 -5.50 -52.89
N ILE A 6 -43.06 -4.65 -52.11
CA ILE A 6 -42.46 -3.62 -51.23
C ILE A 6 -42.72 -3.83 -49.70
N PRO A 7 -43.67 -4.65 -49.18
CA PRO A 7 -43.88 -4.72 -47.73
C PRO A 7 -42.85 -5.58 -46.97
N LEU A 8 -41.98 -6.35 -47.66
CA LEU A 8 -41.01 -7.24 -47.00
C LEU A 8 -39.70 -6.54 -46.57
N LEU A 9 -39.41 -5.34 -47.11
CA LEU A 9 -38.17 -4.61 -46.83
C LEU A 9 -38.22 -3.77 -45.54
N LEU A 10 -39.41 -3.40 -45.06
CA LEU A 10 -39.59 -2.64 -43.82
C LEU A 10 -39.47 -3.51 -42.56
N VAL A 11 -39.77 -4.81 -42.65
CA VAL A 11 -39.63 -5.75 -41.52
C VAL A 11 -38.16 -6.13 -41.30
N MET A 12 -37.34 -6.21 -42.37
CA MET A 12 -35.91 -6.48 -42.22
C MET A 12 -35.08 -5.27 -41.74
N PHE A 13 -35.59 -4.04 -41.88
CA PHE A 13 -34.89 -2.85 -41.37
C PHE A 13 -35.05 -2.61 -39.86
N TRP A 14 -35.95 -3.35 -39.19
CA TRP A 14 -36.05 -3.39 -37.72
C TRP A 14 -35.23 -4.53 -37.09
N ALA A 15 -34.56 -5.35 -37.91
CA ALA A 15 -33.63 -6.40 -37.46
C ALA A 15 -32.15 -6.00 -37.57
N SER A 16 -31.85 -4.77 -38.01
CA SER A 16 -30.48 -4.28 -38.21
C SER A 16 -30.30 -2.80 -37.82
N LEU A 17 -30.94 -2.38 -36.74
CA LEU A 17 -30.33 -1.35 -35.90
C LEU A 17 -29.11 -2.00 -35.24
N PRO A 18 -27.91 -1.39 -35.25
CA PRO A 18 -26.90 -1.74 -34.27
C PRO A 18 -27.55 -1.48 -32.90
N GLY A 19 -27.70 -2.53 -32.09
CA GLY A 19 -27.84 -2.32 -30.65
C GLY A 19 -26.68 -1.43 -30.21
N GLY A 20 -26.94 -0.49 -29.29
CA GLY A 20 -25.91 0.45 -28.84
C GLY A 20 -24.62 -0.31 -28.54
N PHE A 21 -23.50 0.16 -29.10
CA PHE A 21 -22.21 -0.51 -28.98
C PHE A 21 -21.99 -0.88 -27.51
N CYS A 22 -21.91 -2.18 -27.24
CA CYS A 22 -21.65 -2.67 -25.89
C CYS A 22 -20.19 -2.33 -25.60
N ASP A 23 -19.92 -1.55 -24.56
CA ASP A 23 -18.56 -1.22 -24.17
C ASP A 23 -17.85 -2.48 -23.62
N THR A 24 -18.60 -3.42 -23.04
CA THR A 24 -18.07 -4.71 -22.55
C THR A 24 -17.86 -5.75 -23.66
N ASP A 25 -16.76 -6.50 -23.59
CA ASP A 25 -16.50 -7.68 -24.42
C ASP A 25 -17.59 -8.76 -24.23
N PRO A 26 -18.18 -9.32 -25.32
CA PRO A 26 -19.25 -10.30 -25.25
C PRO A 26 -18.95 -11.55 -24.41
N GLN A 27 -17.68 -11.97 -24.31
CA GLN A 27 -17.28 -13.10 -23.47
C GLN A 27 -17.41 -12.75 -21.98
N ASP A 28 -16.97 -11.55 -21.58
CA ASP A 28 -17.08 -11.10 -20.19
C ASP A 28 -18.55 -10.86 -19.81
N VAL A 29 -19.37 -10.35 -20.73
CA VAL A 29 -20.84 -10.26 -20.55
C VAL A 29 -21.46 -11.63 -20.33
N ALA A 30 -21.14 -12.62 -21.18
CA ALA A 30 -21.69 -13.97 -21.08
C ALA A 30 -21.25 -14.68 -19.78
N ALA A 31 -20.01 -14.46 -19.35
CA ALA A 31 -19.47 -14.97 -18.09
C ALA A 31 -20.23 -14.40 -16.89
N LEU A 32 -20.42 -13.08 -16.82
CA LEU A 32 -21.16 -12.41 -15.75
C LEU A 32 -22.64 -12.82 -15.74
N GLN A 33 -23.31 -12.90 -16.90
CA GLN A 33 -24.68 -13.43 -17.01
C GLN A 33 -24.79 -14.91 -16.64
N SER A 34 -23.71 -15.68 -16.75
CA SER A 34 -23.65 -17.05 -16.23
C SER A 34 -23.57 -17.08 -14.71
N LEU A 35 -22.79 -16.18 -14.10
CA LEU A 35 -22.70 -16.06 -12.64
C LEU A 35 -24.03 -15.60 -12.03
N MET A 36 -24.70 -14.61 -12.63
CA MET A 36 -26.03 -14.14 -12.21
C MET A 36 -27.11 -15.23 -12.19
N ARG A 37 -26.96 -16.30 -13.00
CA ARG A 37 -27.90 -17.44 -12.99
C ARG A 37 -27.64 -18.44 -11.87
N GLU A 38 -26.44 -18.45 -11.32
CA GLU A 38 -26.00 -19.32 -10.22
C GLU A 38 -26.07 -18.60 -8.85
N TRP A 39 -26.27 -17.29 -8.87
CA TRP A 39 -26.46 -16.45 -7.69
C TRP A 39 -27.95 -16.17 -7.46
N GLN A 40 -28.38 -16.20 -6.21
CA GLN A 40 -29.76 -15.91 -5.81
C GLN A 40 -30.02 -14.41 -5.70
N ASN A 41 -28.96 -13.61 -5.59
CA ASN A 41 -28.97 -12.16 -5.49
C ASN A 41 -27.64 -11.57 -5.96
N PHE A 42 -27.69 -10.32 -6.41
CA PHE A 42 -26.56 -9.52 -6.92
C PHE A 42 -26.93 -8.02 -6.82
N PRO A 43 -25.99 -7.08 -7.04
CA PRO A 43 -26.30 -5.66 -7.02
C PRO A 43 -27.42 -5.28 -8.00
N SER A 44 -28.34 -4.40 -7.59
CA SER A 44 -29.48 -3.99 -8.42
C SER A 44 -29.09 -3.23 -9.69
N SER A 45 -27.90 -2.63 -9.74
CA SER A 45 -27.33 -2.04 -10.96
C SER A 45 -27.11 -3.05 -12.08
N TRP A 46 -26.94 -4.34 -11.75
CA TRP A 46 -26.73 -5.42 -12.72
C TRP A 46 -28.03 -5.74 -13.50
N GLU A 47 -29.21 -5.38 -12.98
CA GLU A 47 -30.49 -5.49 -13.72
C GLU A 47 -30.76 -4.30 -14.64
N ALA A 48 -30.13 -3.14 -14.38
CA ALA A 48 -30.42 -1.87 -15.07
C ALA A 48 -29.68 -1.69 -16.42
N SER A 49 -28.80 -2.63 -16.77
CA SER A 49 -27.97 -2.61 -17.97
C SER A 49 -27.52 -4.02 -18.36
N ASN A 50 -27.63 -4.39 -19.63
CA ASN A 50 -26.99 -5.61 -20.15
C ASN A 50 -25.49 -5.41 -20.45
N ASP A 51 -24.98 -4.19 -20.25
CA ASP A 51 -23.58 -3.79 -20.47
C ASP A 51 -22.92 -3.43 -19.12
N PRO A 52 -22.08 -4.33 -18.56
CA PRO A 52 -21.36 -4.14 -17.31
C PRO A 52 -20.44 -2.91 -17.26
N CYS A 53 -19.71 -2.64 -18.34
CA CYS A 53 -18.77 -1.53 -18.44
C CYS A 53 -19.46 -0.21 -18.80
N GLY A 54 -20.39 -0.20 -19.76
CA GLY A 54 -20.97 1.03 -20.31
C GLY A 54 -21.84 1.84 -19.34
N LYS A 55 -22.43 1.20 -18.32
CA LYS A 55 -23.11 1.90 -17.20
C LYS A 55 -22.46 1.69 -15.83
N GLN A 56 -21.27 1.08 -15.79
CA GLN A 56 -20.52 0.73 -14.59
C GLN A 56 -21.37 -0.01 -13.54
N TRP A 57 -21.54 -1.32 -13.73
CA TRP A 57 -22.10 -2.22 -12.71
C TRP A 57 -21.36 -2.09 -11.37
N ASP A 58 -22.09 -2.07 -10.25
CA ASP A 58 -21.46 -1.96 -8.94
C ASP A 58 -20.52 -3.13 -8.67
N GLY A 59 -19.36 -2.82 -8.09
CA GLY A 59 -18.28 -3.79 -7.84
C GLY A 59 -17.49 -4.22 -9.08
N ILE A 60 -17.90 -3.83 -10.29
CA ILE A 60 -17.19 -4.13 -11.53
C ILE A 60 -16.34 -2.93 -11.96
N THR A 61 -15.09 -3.19 -12.33
CA THR A 61 -14.24 -2.21 -13.05
C THR A 61 -13.74 -2.84 -14.34
N CYS A 62 -13.76 -2.06 -15.41
CA CYS A 62 -13.30 -2.46 -16.72
C CYS A 62 -12.11 -1.65 -17.20
N ASN A 63 -11.29 -2.22 -18.08
CA ASN A 63 -10.28 -1.53 -18.86
C ASN A 63 -10.42 -1.96 -20.33
N ASN A 64 -10.54 -1.00 -21.25
CA ASN A 64 -10.75 -1.27 -22.69
C ASN A 64 -11.87 -2.31 -22.98
N GLY A 65 -12.98 -2.22 -22.24
CA GLY A 65 -14.11 -3.14 -22.38
C GLY A 65 -13.94 -4.53 -21.75
N ARG A 66 -12.77 -4.84 -21.18
CA ARG A 66 -12.53 -6.09 -20.44
C ARG A 66 -12.71 -5.90 -18.94
N VAL A 67 -13.31 -6.87 -18.27
CA VAL A 67 -13.51 -6.85 -16.81
C VAL A 67 -12.19 -7.15 -16.11
N THR A 68 -11.68 -6.18 -15.33
CA THR A 68 -10.37 -6.26 -14.65
C THR A 68 -10.47 -6.32 -13.13
N SER A 69 -11.61 -5.95 -12.55
CA SER A 69 -11.86 -6.07 -11.11
C SER A 69 -13.31 -6.46 -10.83
N MET A 70 -13.49 -7.41 -9.92
CA MET A 70 -14.76 -7.76 -9.31
C MET A 70 -14.59 -7.70 -7.78
N ARG A 71 -15.21 -6.73 -7.13
CA ARG A 71 -15.16 -6.51 -5.68
C ARG A 71 -16.58 -6.39 -5.13
N LEU A 72 -17.04 -7.46 -4.51
CA LEU A 72 -18.41 -7.64 -4.02
C LEU A 72 -18.41 -8.11 -2.57
N SER A 73 -17.43 -7.69 -1.77
CA SER A 73 -17.28 -8.11 -0.38
C SER A 73 -18.43 -7.61 0.51
N SER A 74 -18.96 -8.49 1.36
CA SER A 74 -19.94 -8.18 2.42
C SER A 74 -21.34 -7.73 1.96
N ILE A 75 -21.73 -8.04 0.71
CA ILE A 75 -23.00 -7.58 0.11
C ILE A 75 -24.12 -8.62 0.19
N ASN A 76 -23.93 -9.66 1.00
CA ASN A 76 -24.84 -10.79 1.21
C ASN A 76 -25.05 -11.67 -0.04
N LEU A 77 -24.06 -11.85 -0.92
CA LEU A 77 -24.18 -12.76 -2.08
C LEU A 77 -24.46 -14.19 -1.64
N GLN A 78 -25.35 -14.86 -2.35
CA GLN A 78 -25.73 -16.26 -2.11
C GLN A 78 -25.75 -17.06 -3.42
N GLY A 79 -25.31 -18.31 -3.38
CA GLY A 79 -25.24 -19.18 -4.56
C GLY A 79 -23.89 -19.90 -4.67
N THR A 80 -23.44 -20.16 -5.90
CA THR A 80 -22.14 -20.81 -6.17
C THR A 80 -21.30 -20.03 -7.19
N LEU A 81 -19.99 -20.31 -7.23
CA LEU A 81 -19.09 -19.77 -8.26
C LEU A 81 -18.93 -20.81 -9.37
N SER A 82 -19.49 -20.55 -10.56
CA SER A 82 -19.44 -21.49 -11.68
C SER A 82 -18.18 -21.37 -12.54
N ASP A 83 -17.89 -22.39 -13.34
CA ASP A 83 -16.73 -22.46 -14.23
C ASP A 83 -16.61 -21.25 -15.19
N SER A 84 -17.72 -20.56 -15.47
CA SER A 84 -17.74 -19.32 -16.26
C SER A 84 -16.87 -18.20 -15.70
N ILE A 85 -16.52 -18.21 -14.40
CA ILE A 85 -15.58 -17.22 -13.83
C ILE A 85 -14.25 -17.19 -14.61
N GLY A 86 -13.74 -18.36 -15.01
CA GLY A 86 -12.48 -18.52 -15.75
C GLY A 86 -12.48 -17.96 -17.18
N GLN A 87 -13.59 -17.37 -17.64
CA GLN A 87 -13.68 -16.68 -18.93
C GLN A 87 -13.27 -15.20 -18.85
N LEU A 88 -13.23 -14.61 -17.66
CA LEU A 88 -12.81 -13.21 -17.43
C LEU A 88 -11.28 -13.06 -17.53
N SER A 89 -10.71 -13.23 -18.73
CA SER A 89 -9.26 -13.42 -18.91
C SER A 89 -8.37 -12.29 -18.37
N GLU A 90 -8.89 -11.06 -18.33
CA GLU A 90 -8.16 -9.88 -17.84
C GLU A 90 -8.42 -9.55 -16.36
N LEU A 91 -9.09 -10.44 -15.62
CA LEU A 91 -9.40 -10.19 -14.21
C LEU A 91 -8.12 -10.16 -13.36
N VAL A 92 -7.84 -9.01 -12.76
CA VAL A 92 -6.68 -8.74 -11.90
C VAL A 92 -7.04 -8.88 -10.41
N TYR A 93 -8.25 -8.43 -10.04
CA TYR A 93 -8.76 -8.48 -8.67
C TYR A 93 -10.09 -9.25 -8.60
N LEU A 94 -10.15 -10.28 -7.74
CA LEU A 94 -11.37 -10.95 -7.35
C LEU A 94 -11.50 -10.96 -5.83
N ASP A 95 -12.41 -10.13 -5.30
CA ASP A 95 -12.81 -10.12 -3.89
C ASP A 95 -14.31 -10.41 -3.76
N LEU A 96 -14.63 -11.57 -3.20
CA LEU A 96 -15.97 -12.01 -2.85
C LEU A 96 -16.12 -12.23 -1.33
N SER A 97 -15.20 -11.71 -0.53
CA SER A 97 -15.10 -12.01 0.91
C SER A 97 -16.32 -11.59 1.74
N SER A 98 -16.47 -12.22 2.91
CA SER A 98 -17.59 -12.01 3.85
C SER A 98 -18.99 -12.18 3.23
N ASN A 99 -19.12 -13.05 2.22
CA ASN A 99 -20.40 -13.49 1.68
C ASN A 99 -20.64 -14.95 2.09
N SER A 100 -21.11 -15.16 3.32
CA SER A 100 -21.33 -16.50 3.90
C SER A 100 -22.37 -17.35 3.14
N GLY A 101 -23.21 -16.74 2.29
CA GLY A 101 -24.11 -17.48 1.39
C GLY A 101 -23.47 -17.98 0.10
N LEU A 102 -22.27 -17.53 -0.28
CA LEU A 102 -21.51 -18.11 -1.39
C LEU A 102 -20.88 -19.42 -0.95
N SER A 103 -21.19 -20.48 -1.68
CA SER A 103 -20.86 -21.85 -1.31
C SER A 103 -20.56 -22.73 -2.54
N GLY A 104 -20.48 -24.04 -2.35
CA GLY A 104 -20.08 -24.99 -3.38
C GLY A 104 -18.56 -25.14 -3.46
N GLN A 105 -18.05 -25.72 -4.54
CA GLN A 105 -16.61 -25.93 -4.75
C GLN A 105 -16.00 -24.75 -5.52
N LEU A 106 -14.72 -24.47 -5.29
CA LEU A 106 -13.97 -23.50 -6.10
C LEU A 106 -13.67 -24.12 -7.48
N PRO A 107 -14.24 -23.61 -8.58
CA PRO A 107 -14.10 -24.21 -9.91
C PRO A 107 -12.64 -24.29 -10.38
N THR A 108 -12.29 -25.38 -11.06
CA THR A 108 -10.93 -25.58 -11.62
C THR A 108 -10.58 -24.50 -12.66
N SER A 109 -11.58 -23.92 -13.33
CA SER A 109 -11.40 -22.83 -14.28
C SER A 109 -10.85 -21.55 -13.66
N ILE A 110 -10.83 -21.41 -12.32
CA ILE A 110 -10.16 -20.29 -11.64
C ILE A 110 -8.69 -20.16 -12.10
N GLY A 111 -8.04 -21.29 -12.42
CA GLY A 111 -6.67 -21.33 -12.94
C GLY A 111 -6.48 -20.74 -14.34
N ASN A 112 -7.55 -20.33 -15.03
CA ASN A 112 -7.49 -19.66 -16.34
C ASN A 112 -7.24 -18.14 -16.23
N LEU A 113 -7.43 -17.54 -15.06
CA LEU A 113 -7.35 -16.10 -14.82
C LEU A 113 -5.89 -15.59 -14.78
N LYS A 114 -5.17 -15.64 -15.90
CA LYS A 114 -3.70 -15.45 -15.92
C LYS A 114 -3.20 -14.10 -15.43
N GLN A 115 -4.05 -13.07 -15.43
CA GLN A 115 -3.74 -11.73 -14.93
C GLN A 115 -4.04 -11.54 -13.43
N LEU A 116 -4.62 -12.54 -12.75
CA LEU A 116 -5.08 -12.39 -11.38
C LEU A 116 -3.91 -12.21 -10.41
N THR A 117 -3.85 -11.03 -9.77
CA THR A 117 -2.85 -10.72 -8.73
C THR A 117 -3.41 -10.92 -7.33
N THR A 118 -4.73 -10.75 -7.15
CA THR A 118 -5.40 -10.76 -5.85
C THR A 118 -6.65 -11.62 -5.90
N LEU A 119 -6.67 -12.68 -5.08
CA LEU A 119 -7.82 -13.56 -4.88
C LEU A 119 -8.19 -13.61 -3.39
N ILE A 120 -9.39 -13.10 -3.07
CA ILE A 120 -9.90 -13.01 -1.70
C ILE A 120 -11.30 -13.63 -1.67
N LEU A 121 -11.39 -14.81 -1.07
CA LEU A 121 -12.63 -15.56 -0.84
C LEU A 121 -12.89 -15.76 0.67
N ALA A 122 -12.20 -15.01 1.53
CA ALA A 122 -12.22 -15.15 2.97
C ALA A 122 -13.62 -14.96 3.58
N GLY A 123 -14.02 -15.77 4.56
CA GLY A 123 -15.33 -15.61 5.23
C GLY A 123 -16.54 -15.96 4.35
N CYS A 124 -16.38 -16.90 3.42
CA CYS A 124 -17.45 -17.50 2.63
C CYS A 124 -17.75 -18.93 3.13
N SER A 125 -18.58 -19.69 2.41
CA SER A 125 -18.89 -21.09 2.70
C SER A 125 -18.41 -22.04 1.60
N PHE A 126 -17.24 -21.77 0.99
CA PHE A 126 -16.66 -22.67 -0.01
C PHE A 126 -16.25 -24.02 0.61
N THR A 127 -16.40 -25.09 -0.17
CA THR A 127 -16.26 -26.49 0.24
C THR A 127 -15.39 -27.28 -0.75
N GLY A 128 -15.10 -28.54 -0.44
CA GLY A 128 -14.29 -29.41 -1.31
C GLY A 128 -12.81 -29.06 -1.26
N GLY A 129 -12.03 -29.59 -2.21
CA GLY A 129 -10.58 -29.34 -2.28
C GLY A 129 -10.25 -27.99 -2.91
N ILE A 130 -9.13 -27.38 -2.49
CA ILE A 130 -8.52 -26.29 -3.27
C ILE A 130 -8.03 -26.90 -4.60
N PRO A 131 -8.41 -26.35 -5.78
CA PRO A 131 -8.03 -26.91 -7.06
C PRO A 131 -6.52 -26.74 -7.33
N GLN A 132 -5.89 -27.77 -7.90
CA GLN A 132 -4.46 -27.72 -8.27
C GLN A 132 -4.19 -26.65 -9.34
N GLU A 133 -5.20 -26.32 -10.15
CA GLU A 133 -5.14 -25.35 -11.23
C GLU A 133 -4.90 -23.91 -10.74
N LEU A 134 -5.13 -23.64 -9.44
CA LEU A 134 -4.78 -22.37 -8.79
C LEU A 134 -3.26 -22.10 -8.88
N GLY A 135 -2.42 -23.14 -8.87
CA GLY A 135 -0.97 -23.04 -9.12
C GLY A 135 -0.59 -22.53 -10.52
N ASN A 136 -1.54 -22.40 -11.45
CA ASN A 136 -1.31 -21.83 -12.77
C ASN A 136 -1.42 -20.28 -12.81
N LEU A 137 -1.69 -19.64 -11.67
CA LEU A 137 -1.91 -18.20 -11.52
C LEU A 137 -0.61 -17.46 -11.17
N VAL A 138 0.39 -17.53 -12.06
CA VAL A 138 1.77 -17.08 -11.76
C VAL A 138 1.93 -15.60 -11.39
N GLN A 139 0.93 -14.75 -11.66
CA GLN A 139 0.91 -13.33 -11.24
C GLN A 139 0.34 -13.11 -9.83
N LEU A 140 -0.20 -14.16 -9.18
CA LEU A 140 -0.86 -14.05 -7.90
C LEU A 140 0.12 -13.65 -6.79
N SER A 141 -0.14 -12.51 -6.17
CA SER A 141 0.65 -11.94 -5.08
C SER A 141 -0.10 -12.01 -3.74
N PHE A 142 -1.43 -12.06 -3.76
CA PHE A 142 -2.27 -12.14 -2.57
C PHE A 142 -3.32 -13.26 -2.71
N LEU A 143 -3.28 -14.25 -1.83
CA LEU A 143 -4.26 -15.34 -1.74
C LEU A 143 -4.80 -15.46 -0.32
N ALA A 144 -6.11 -15.23 -0.16
CA ALA A 144 -6.83 -15.41 1.08
C ALA A 144 -8.06 -16.30 0.87
N LEU A 145 -7.97 -17.54 1.36
CA LEU A 145 -9.03 -18.55 1.34
C LEU A 145 -9.51 -18.90 2.77
N ASN A 146 -9.14 -18.09 3.76
CA ASN A 146 -9.35 -18.39 5.17
C ASN A 146 -10.83 -18.32 5.58
N SER A 147 -11.16 -18.92 6.72
CA SER A 147 -12.51 -18.89 7.31
C SER A 147 -13.55 -19.37 6.30
N ASN A 148 -13.33 -20.58 5.77
CA ASN A 148 -14.16 -21.29 4.80
C ASN A 148 -14.27 -22.76 5.26
N ASN A 149 -14.82 -23.64 4.40
CA ASN A 149 -15.01 -25.06 4.69
C ASN A 149 -14.23 -25.95 3.70
N PHE A 150 -13.07 -25.49 3.20
CA PHE A 150 -12.21 -26.26 2.30
C PHE A 150 -11.64 -27.49 3.00
N THR A 151 -11.59 -28.61 2.29
CA THR A 151 -11.18 -29.94 2.75
C THR A 151 -10.04 -30.49 1.89
N GLY A 152 -9.59 -31.72 2.13
CA GLY A 152 -8.55 -32.36 1.31
C GLY A 152 -7.16 -31.82 1.66
N ARG A 153 -6.23 -31.79 0.69
CA ARG A 153 -4.83 -31.37 0.91
C ARG A 153 -4.55 -30.00 0.31
N ILE A 154 -3.56 -29.29 0.85
CA ILE A 154 -2.98 -28.11 0.19
C ILE A 154 -2.32 -28.59 -1.13
N PRO A 155 -2.69 -28.04 -2.30
CA PRO A 155 -2.08 -28.42 -3.57
C PRO A 155 -0.60 -28.03 -3.64
N ALA A 156 0.24 -28.99 -4.01
CA ALA A 156 1.68 -28.78 -4.21
C ALA A 156 2.00 -27.71 -5.27
N SER A 157 1.12 -27.56 -6.27
CA SER A 157 1.23 -26.55 -7.34
C SER A 157 1.18 -25.10 -6.84
N ILE A 158 0.68 -24.83 -5.62
CA ILE A 158 0.78 -23.49 -5.00
C ILE A 158 2.24 -23.07 -4.83
N GLY A 159 3.18 -24.02 -4.71
CA GLY A 159 4.63 -23.74 -4.70
C GLY A 159 5.17 -23.09 -5.98
N LEU A 160 4.41 -23.07 -7.08
CA LEU A 160 4.78 -22.40 -8.33
C LEU A 160 4.47 -20.89 -8.33
N LEU A 161 3.74 -20.40 -7.32
CA LEU A 161 3.30 -19.00 -7.22
C LEU A 161 4.42 -18.11 -6.66
N THR A 162 5.52 -17.98 -7.40
CA THR A 162 6.76 -17.32 -6.89
C THR A 162 6.62 -15.83 -6.57
N ASN A 163 5.54 -15.18 -7.02
CA ASN A 163 5.18 -13.79 -6.71
C ASN A 163 4.35 -13.64 -5.42
N LEU A 164 3.94 -14.75 -4.81
CA LEU A 164 3.03 -14.75 -3.67
C LEU A 164 3.68 -14.11 -2.44
N PHE A 165 3.03 -13.07 -1.92
CA PHE A 165 3.44 -12.29 -0.75
C PHE A 165 2.61 -12.68 0.48
N TRP A 166 1.31 -12.93 0.30
CA TRP A 166 0.36 -13.31 1.35
C TRP A 166 -0.33 -14.64 0.99
N LEU A 167 -0.24 -15.62 1.89
CA LEU A 167 -0.92 -16.91 1.76
C LEU A 167 -1.67 -17.23 3.07
N ASP A 168 -2.98 -17.01 3.04
CA ASP A 168 -3.88 -17.31 4.17
C ASP A 168 -4.85 -18.44 3.81
N LEU A 169 -4.64 -19.58 4.47
CA LEU A 169 -5.45 -20.81 4.36
C LEU A 169 -6.06 -21.18 5.73
N ALA A 170 -5.99 -20.28 6.71
CA ALA A 170 -6.42 -20.53 8.07
C ALA A 170 -7.92 -20.85 8.18
N GLU A 171 -8.35 -21.49 9.27
CA GLU A 171 -9.78 -21.73 9.57
C GLU A 171 -10.50 -22.43 8.42
N ASN A 172 -10.08 -23.66 8.16
CA ASN A 172 -10.65 -24.57 7.17
C ASN A 172 -10.56 -26.01 7.70
N GLU A 173 -10.95 -26.99 6.89
CA GLU A 173 -10.81 -28.42 7.16
C GLU A 173 -9.65 -29.07 6.37
N LEU A 174 -8.61 -28.29 6.02
CA LEU A 174 -7.47 -28.79 5.24
C LEU A 174 -6.66 -29.81 6.05
N SER A 175 -6.20 -30.86 5.38
CA SER A 175 -5.66 -32.08 5.97
C SER A 175 -4.42 -32.59 5.23
N GLY A 176 -3.75 -33.60 5.79
CA GLY A 176 -2.52 -34.12 5.20
C GLY A 176 -1.30 -33.21 5.43
N PRO A 177 -0.15 -33.51 4.83
CA PRO A 177 1.08 -32.73 5.03
C PRO A 177 1.06 -31.42 4.24
N ILE A 178 1.76 -30.40 4.78
CA ILE A 178 2.17 -29.23 4.01
C ILE A 178 3.09 -29.73 2.87
N PRO A 179 2.85 -29.40 1.60
CA PRO A 179 3.62 -29.95 0.50
C PRO A 179 5.01 -29.32 0.45
N ILE A 180 6.03 -30.19 0.36
CA ILE A 180 7.45 -29.85 0.27
C ILE A 180 7.99 -30.48 -1.02
N SER A 181 8.89 -29.77 -1.71
CA SER A 181 9.42 -30.18 -3.01
C SER A 181 10.06 -31.56 -2.98
N SER A 182 9.88 -32.28 -4.08
CA SER A 182 10.48 -33.58 -4.37
C SER A 182 11.02 -33.58 -5.80
N THR A 183 11.65 -34.67 -6.22
CA THR A 183 12.15 -34.82 -7.60
C THR A 183 11.05 -34.76 -8.67
N THR A 184 9.77 -34.90 -8.29
CA THR A 184 8.62 -34.98 -9.22
C THR A 184 7.49 -34.00 -8.91
N SER A 185 7.59 -33.17 -7.87
CA SER A 185 6.55 -32.21 -7.47
C SER A 185 7.15 -30.99 -6.79
N PRO A 186 6.66 -29.76 -7.07
CA PRO A 186 6.98 -28.57 -6.28
C PRO A 186 6.41 -28.66 -4.85
N GLY A 187 6.78 -27.71 -4.00
CA GLY A 187 6.25 -27.51 -2.65
C GLY A 187 6.35 -26.06 -2.20
N LEU A 188 5.82 -25.75 -1.01
CA LEU A 188 5.77 -24.38 -0.48
C LEU A 188 7.14 -23.84 -0.04
N ASP A 189 8.16 -24.71 0.04
CA ASP A 189 9.57 -24.36 0.23
C ASP A 189 10.13 -23.45 -0.88
N LEU A 190 9.50 -23.44 -2.06
CA LEU A 190 9.83 -22.56 -3.18
C LEU A 190 9.31 -21.13 -3.02
N LEU A 191 8.42 -20.86 -2.07
CA LEU A 191 7.75 -19.56 -1.87
C LEU A 191 8.64 -18.56 -1.11
N THR A 192 9.83 -18.27 -1.63
CA THR A 192 10.84 -17.46 -0.93
C THR A 192 10.47 -15.98 -0.74
N HIS A 193 9.55 -15.45 -1.56
CA HIS A 193 9.04 -14.08 -1.44
C HIS A 193 7.83 -13.94 -0.51
N THR A 194 7.20 -15.05 -0.09
CA THR A 194 6.05 -15.00 0.80
C THR A 194 6.48 -14.52 2.18
N LYS A 195 5.66 -13.64 2.75
CA LYS A 195 5.88 -13.05 4.07
C LYS A 195 4.97 -13.63 5.15
N HIS A 196 3.79 -14.10 4.75
CA HIS A 196 2.74 -14.48 5.67
C HIS A 196 2.26 -15.89 5.30
N PHE A 197 2.59 -16.85 6.17
CA PHE A 197 2.07 -18.21 6.13
C PHE A 197 1.09 -18.38 7.29
N HIS A 198 -0.21 -18.28 6.98
CA HIS A 198 -1.28 -18.45 7.97
C HIS A 198 -2.06 -19.73 7.63
N PHE A 199 -1.70 -20.85 8.27
CA PHE A 199 -2.34 -22.16 8.07
C PHE A 199 -3.03 -22.68 9.34
N ASN A 200 -3.19 -21.81 10.35
CA ASN A 200 -3.73 -22.16 11.65
C ASN A 200 -5.18 -22.68 11.56
N LYS A 201 -5.66 -23.37 12.61
CA LYS A 201 -7.03 -23.87 12.73
C LYS A 201 -7.44 -24.72 11.52
N ASN A 202 -6.70 -25.81 11.32
CA ASN A 202 -6.91 -26.80 10.26
C ASN A 202 -6.64 -28.21 10.82
N GLN A 203 -6.60 -29.21 9.94
CA GLN A 203 -6.30 -30.62 10.26
C GLN A 203 -4.95 -31.08 9.67
N LEU A 204 -4.01 -30.16 9.45
CA LEU A 204 -2.71 -30.44 8.80
C LEU A 204 -1.84 -31.36 9.66
N THR A 205 -1.07 -32.23 9.02
CA THR A 205 -0.29 -33.33 9.64
C THR A 205 1.14 -33.37 9.10
N GLY A 206 1.93 -34.38 9.48
CA GLY A 206 3.29 -34.56 8.96
C GLY A 206 4.31 -33.69 9.70
N THR A 207 5.45 -33.42 9.07
CA THR A 207 6.58 -32.68 9.65
C THR A 207 6.93 -31.46 8.80
N LEU A 208 7.58 -30.46 9.41
CA LEU A 208 8.05 -29.25 8.74
C LEU A 208 9.49 -29.38 8.18
N ASN A 209 10.15 -30.53 8.36
CA ASN A 209 11.52 -30.74 7.90
C ASN A 209 11.63 -30.57 6.37
N GLY A 210 12.47 -29.63 5.93
CA GLY A 210 12.65 -29.27 4.52
C GLY A 210 11.70 -28.19 3.99
N LEU A 211 10.73 -27.71 4.79
CA LEU A 211 9.83 -26.63 4.37
C LEU A 211 10.54 -25.26 4.34
N PHE A 212 11.50 -25.03 5.22
CA PHE A 212 12.12 -23.72 5.43
C PHE A 212 13.51 -23.64 4.78
N SER A 213 13.82 -22.50 4.18
CA SER A 213 15.15 -22.21 3.60
C SER A 213 15.68 -20.84 4.02
N PRO A 214 17.01 -20.63 4.12
CA PRO A 214 17.60 -19.34 4.49
C PRO A 214 17.30 -18.18 3.52
N SER A 215 16.82 -18.48 2.31
CA SER A 215 16.35 -17.49 1.34
C SER A 215 14.99 -16.88 1.68
N MET A 216 14.16 -17.56 2.50
CA MET A 216 12.83 -17.08 2.88
C MET A 216 12.90 -15.79 3.69
N ARG A 217 11.89 -14.93 3.49
CA ARG A 217 11.72 -13.65 4.22
C ARG A 217 10.38 -13.56 4.94
N LEU A 218 9.93 -14.69 5.50
CA LEU A 218 8.70 -14.76 6.30
C LEU A 218 8.77 -13.79 7.48
N GLU A 219 7.68 -13.06 7.69
CA GLU A 219 7.42 -12.20 8.85
C GLU A 219 6.50 -12.93 9.84
N HIS A 220 5.50 -13.66 9.35
CA HIS A 220 4.56 -14.44 10.19
C HIS A 220 4.50 -15.91 9.77
N ILE A 221 4.61 -16.80 10.77
CA ILE A 221 4.26 -18.23 10.67
C ILE A 221 3.22 -18.52 11.74
N LEU A 222 1.98 -18.76 11.31
CA LEU A 222 0.84 -19.08 12.17
C LEU A 222 0.32 -20.47 11.79
N PHE A 223 0.81 -21.50 12.48
CA PHE A 223 0.45 -22.91 12.27
C PHE A 223 -0.33 -23.49 13.47
N ASP A 224 -0.79 -22.64 14.39
CA ASP A 224 -1.51 -23.05 15.60
C ASP A 224 -2.77 -23.87 15.30
N ASN A 225 -3.23 -24.67 16.26
CA ASN A 225 -4.43 -25.51 16.12
C ASN A 225 -4.39 -26.42 14.88
N ASN A 226 -3.48 -27.38 14.89
CA ASN A 226 -3.30 -28.37 13.82
C ASN A 226 -2.87 -29.73 14.40
N GLN A 227 -2.47 -30.68 13.55
CA GLN A 227 -1.95 -32.00 13.93
C GLN A 227 -0.49 -32.20 13.45
N LEU A 228 0.26 -31.11 13.27
CA LEU A 228 1.67 -31.13 12.82
C LEU A 228 2.56 -31.78 13.88
N SER A 229 3.63 -32.43 13.45
CA SER A 229 4.38 -33.39 14.27
C SER A 229 5.87 -33.47 13.91
N GLY A 230 6.63 -34.27 14.68
CA GLY A 230 8.09 -34.34 14.54
C GLY A 230 8.78 -33.13 15.19
N PRO A 231 10.08 -32.91 14.93
CA PRO A 231 10.83 -31.79 15.49
C PRO A 231 10.46 -30.45 14.84
N ILE A 232 10.70 -29.36 15.57
CA ILE A 232 10.79 -28.02 14.98
C ILE A 232 12.09 -27.98 14.15
N PRO A 233 12.06 -27.65 12.84
CA PRO A 233 13.26 -27.65 12.00
C PRO A 233 14.25 -26.56 12.42
N ALA A 234 15.54 -26.87 12.39
CA ALA A 234 16.57 -25.88 12.72
C ALA A 234 16.66 -24.76 11.66
N GLU A 235 16.28 -25.04 10.42
CA GLU A 235 16.26 -24.09 9.30
C GLU A 235 15.39 -22.85 9.61
N LEU A 236 14.35 -23.01 10.43
CA LEU A 236 13.50 -21.93 10.93
C LEU A 236 14.30 -20.80 11.60
N GLY A 237 15.34 -21.15 12.36
CA GLY A 237 16.26 -20.19 13.01
C GLY A 237 17.12 -19.39 12.04
N SER A 238 17.07 -19.66 10.73
CA SER A 238 17.74 -18.86 9.70
C SER A 238 16.88 -17.69 9.21
N ILE A 239 15.57 -17.70 9.46
CA ILE A 239 14.61 -16.72 8.93
C ILE A 239 14.53 -15.50 9.87
N THR A 240 15.62 -14.72 9.91
CA THR A 240 15.79 -13.58 10.83
C THR A 240 14.81 -12.43 10.61
N SER A 241 13.97 -12.47 9.57
CA SER A 241 12.85 -11.56 9.34
C SER A 241 11.60 -11.86 10.18
N LEU A 242 11.52 -13.03 10.82
CA LEU A 242 10.34 -13.43 11.59
C LEU A 242 10.05 -12.46 12.73
N GLN A 243 8.77 -12.08 12.81
CA GLN A 243 8.20 -11.21 13.82
C GLN A 243 7.25 -11.97 14.74
N ILE A 244 6.54 -12.98 14.22
CA ILE A 244 5.59 -13.79 14.99
C ILE A 244 5.72 -15.27 14.57
N LEU A 245 5.82 -16.13 15.57
CA LEU A 245 5.88 -17.59 15.42
C LEU A 245 4.89 -18.25 16.37
N ARG A 246 3.81 -18.81 15.82
CA ARG A 246 2.82 -19.63 16.54
C ARG A 246 2.82 -21.05 16.00
N LEU A 247 3.26 -21.99 16.83
CA LEU A 247 3.23 -23.44 16.58
C LEU A 247 2.39 -24.19 17.63
N ASP A 248 1.61 -23.46 18.42
CA ASP A 248 0.86 -23.99 19.56
C ASP A 248 -0.27 -24.95 19.17
N LYS A 249 -0.73 -25.77 20.13
CA LYS A 249 -1.84 -26.72 19.95
C LYS A 249 -1.61 -27.66 18.76
N ASN A 250 -0.49 -28.38 18.81
CA ASN A 250 -0.01 -29.30 17.78
C ASN A 250 0.57 -30.57 18.43
N ARG A 251 1.38 -31.34 17.70
CA ARG A 251 2.06 -32.56 18.17
C ARG A 251 3.58 -32.48 17.94
N PHE A 252 4.18 -31.29 18.00
CA PHE A 252 5.63 -31.12 17.87
C PHE A 252 6.36 -31.81 19.02
N THR A 253 7.49 -32.42 18.72
CA THR A 253 8.29 -33.29 19.60
C THR A 253 9.76 -32.90 19.56
N GLY A 254 10.61 -33.53 20.38
CA GLY A 254 12.04 -33.24 20.42
C GLY A 254 12.35 -31.90 21.09
N THR A 255 13.57 -31.40 20.90
CA THR A 255 14.06 -30.17 21.54
C THR A 255 13.76 -28.94 20.69
N VAL A 256 13.56 -27.79 21.33
CA VAL A 256 13.57 -26.49 20.62
C VAL A 256 14.97 -26.24 20.04
N PRO A 257 15.12 -25.92 18.73
CA PRO A 257 16.42 -25.63 18.13
C PRO A 257 17.13 -24.45 18.80
N THR A 258 18.42 -24.62 19.11
CA THR A 258 19.23 -23.58 19.81
C THR A 258 19.37 -22.28 19.00
N ASN A 259 19.32 -22.38 17.68
CA ASN A 259 19.39 -21.25 16.76
C ASN A 259 18.08 -20.45 16.65
N ILE A 260 17.03 -20.78 17.41
CA ILE A 260 15.85 -19.90 17.57
C ILE A 260 16.24 -18.54 18.18
N SER A 261 17.34 -18.50 18.94
CA SER A 261 17.99 -17.29 19.45
C SER A 261 18.45 -16.32 18.35
N ASN A 262 18.58 -16.76 17.09
CA ASN A 262 18.92 -15.89 15.96
C ASN A 262 17.74 -15.03 15.47
N LEU A 263 16.50 -15.30 15.91
CA LEU A 263 15.29 -14.63 15.45
C LEU A 263 15.11 -13.24 16.09
N VAL A 264 16.14 -12.38 16.01
CA VAL A 264 16.24 -11.08 16.72
C VAL A 264 15.14 -10.04 16.39
N ASN A 265 14.26 -10.33 15.44
CA ASN A 265 13.08 -9.50 15.12
C ASN A 265 11.77 -10.04 15.73
N LEU A 266 11.81 -11.18 16.43
CA LEU A 266 10.63 -11.85 16.97
C LEU A 266 10.03 -11.05 18.14
N ASN A 267 8.74 -10.75 18.03
CA ASN A 267 7.95 -10.04 19.03
C ASN A 267 6.97 -10.97 19.77
N GLY A 268 6.47 -12.02 19.10
CA GLY A 268 5.56 -13.01 19.67
C GLY A 268 6.02 -14.44 19.40
N LEU A 269 6.06 -15.27 20.44
CA LEU A 269 6.42 -16.69 20.38
C LEU A 269 5.40 -17.54 21.15
N ASN A 270 4.71 -18.45 20.49
CA ASN A 270 3.82 -19.41 21.15
C ASN A 270 4.14 -20.86 20.71
N PHE A 271 4.57 -21.68 21.67
CA PHE A 271 4.84 -23.12 21.53
C PHE A 271 3.97 -23.98 22.47
N ALA A 272 2.93 -23.39 23.08
CA ALA A 272 2.07 -24.08 24.04
C ALA A 272 1.40 -25.34 23.48
N ASP A 273 0.95 -26.24 24.37
CA ASP A 273 0.14 -27.42 24.02
C ASP A 273 0.80 -28.29 22.93
N ASN A 274 2.01 -28.79 23.24
CA ASN A 274 2.82 -29.62 22.37
C ASN A 274 3.54 -30.73 23.18
N GLN A 275 4.45 -31.47 22.54
CA GLN A 275 5.22 -32.58 23.15
C GLN A 275 6.74 -32.28 23.14
N LEU A 276 7.12 -31.00 23.18
CA LEU A 276 8.52 -30.57 23.20
C LEU A 276 9.20 -31.01 24.50
N ARG A 277 10.51 -31.29 24.43
CA ARG A 277 11.33 -31.89 25.48
C ARG A 277 12.69 -31.21 25.60
N GLY A 278 13.48 -31.63 26.59
CA GLY A 278 14.80 -31.08 26.87
C GLY A 278 14.72 -29.80 27.67
N THR A 279 15.83 -29.09 27.79
CA THR A 279 15.88 -27.79 28.47
C THR A 279 15.03 -26.73 27.76
N MET A 280 14.42 -25.82 28.53
CA MET A 280 13.80 -24.62 27.96
C MET A 280 14.80 -23.83 27.10
N PRO A 281 14.36 -23.21 25.99
CA PRO A 281 15.25 -22.49 25.10
C PRO A 281 15.89 -21.26 25.77
N ASP A 282 17.10 -20.90 25.33
CA ASP A 282 17.69 -19.59 25.62
C ASP A 282 17.17 -18.57 24.61
N LEU A 283 16.46 -17.56 25.11
CA LEU A 283 15.87 -16.47 24.34
C LEU A 283 16.46 -15.10 24.72
N SER A 284 17.60 -15.08 25.43
CA SER A 284 18.26 -13.85 25.92
C SER A 284 18.60 -12.83 24.83
N THR A 285 18.82 -13.28 23.60
CA THR A 285 19.10 -12.45 22.41
C THR A 285 17.84 -11.81 21.82
N LEU A 286 16.64 -12.27 22.17
CA LEU A 286 15.38 -11.83 21.57
C LEU A 286 14.85 -10.55 22.25
N ILE A 287 15.65 -9.49 22.20
CA ILE A 287 15.41 -8.20 22.88
C ILE A 287 14.15 -7.43 22.43
N LYS A 288 13.40 -7.95 21.45
CA LYS A 288 12.10 -7.43 21.00
C LYS A 288 10.92 -8.30 21.43
N LEU A 289 11.15 -9.41 22.14
CA LEU A 289 10.09 -10.32 22.54
C LEU A 289 9.15 -9.63 23.54
N ASN A 290 7.87 -9.57 23.20
CA ASN A 290 6.81 -8.97 24.01
C ASN A 290 5.96 -10.07 24.67
N ALA A 291 5.48 -11.02 23.87
CA ALA A 291 4.62 -12.11 24.34
C ALA A 291 5.30 -13.47 24.15
N ILE A 292 5.31 -14.28 25.22
CA ILE A 292 5.79 -15.65 25.19
C ILE A 292 4.83 -16.62 25.87
N ASP A 293 4.54 -17.73 25.20
CA ASP A 293 3.91 -18.91 25.80
C ASP A 293 4.68 -20.21 25.47
N LEU A 294 5.07 -20.94 26.52
CA LEU A 294 5.77 -22.23 26.48
C LEU A 294 5.00 -23.34 27.23
N SER A 295 3.73 -23.14 27.52
CA SER A 295 2.93 -23.98 28.43
C SER A 295 2.71 -25.40 27.93
N ASN A 296 2.33 -26.30 28.85
CA ASN A 296 1.83 -27.65 28.53
C ASN A 296 2.73 -28.41 27.53
N ASN A 297 4.02 -28.51 27.87
CA ASN A 297 5.05 -29.27 27.16
C ASN A 297 5.75 -30.23 28.13
N SER A 298 6.68 -31.04 27.62
CA SER A 298 7.45 -32.03 28.40
C SER A 298 8.91 -31.60 28.63
N PHE A 299 9.14 -30.31 28.90
CA PHE A 299 10.48 -29.78 29.19
C PHE A 299 11.09 -30.40 30.47
N ASP A 300 12.42 -30.46 30.50
CA ASP A 300 13.18 -30.92 31.66
C ASP A 300 12.95 -29.97 32.84
N PRO A 301 12.72 -30.47 34.08
CA PRO A 301 12.48 -29.61 35.24
C PRO A 301 13.61 -28.61 35.48
N SER A 302 13.27 -27.32 35.54
CA SER A 302 14.24 -26.23 35.76
C SER A 302 13.72 -25.19 36.75
N VAL A 303 14.61 -24.33 37.24
CA VAL A 303 14.17 -23.04 37.80
C VAL A 303 13.68 -22.12 36.69
N LEU A 304 12.96 -21.04 37.05
CA LEU A 304 12.55 -20.03 36.06
C LEU A 304 13.79 -19.44 35.34
N PRO A 305 13.85 -19.45 33.99
CA PRO A 305 15.04 -19.02 33.27
C PRO A 305 15.45 -17.57 33.55
N ALA A 306 16.73 -17.34 33.83
CA ALA A 306 17.25 -16.02 34.20
C ALA A 306 17.10 -14.96 33.09
N TRP A 307 17.08 -15.37 31.82
CA TRP A 307 16.92 -14.46 30.68
C TRP A 307 15.57 -13.72 30.69
N LEU A 308 14.51 -14.29 31.28
CA LEU A 308 13.22 -13.61 31.45
C LEU A 308 13.35 -12.29 32.24
N LEU A 309 14.33 -12.22 33.16
CA LEU A 309 14.59 -11.04 33.98
C LEU A 309 15.36 -9.95 33.20
N THR A 310 15.86 -10.26 32.01
CA THR A 310 16.66 -9.35 31.16
C THR A 310 15.86 -8.73 30.02
N LEU A 311 14.80 -9.41 29.56
CA LEU A 311 13.94 -8.98 28.46
C LEU A 311 12.90 -7.95 28.95
N LYS A 312 13.30 -6.68 28.99
CA LYS A 312 12.48 -5.56 29.51
C LYS A 312 11.21 -5.26 28.68
N THR A 313 11.13 -5.76 27.45
CA THR A 313 9.98 -5.60 26.53
C THR A 313 8.84 -6.58 26.80
N LEU A 314 9.01 -7.56 27.69
CA LEU A 314 7.99 -8.58 27.95
C LEU A 314 6.74 -7.97 28.58
N THR A 315 5.60 -8.14 27.89
CA THR A 315 4.25 -7.77 28.33
C THR A 315 3.51 -8.97 28.90
N SER A 316 3.72 -10.17 28.34
CA SER A 316 3.03 -11.40 28.76
C SER A 316 4.00 -12.58 28.81
N VAL A 317 4.08 -13.22 29.97
CA VAL A 317 4.87 -14.45 30.21
C VAL A 317 3.93 -15.55 30.67
N VAL A 318 3.79 -16.60 29.86
CA VAL A 318 2.90 -17.73 30.12
C VAL A 318 3.72 -19.03 30.04
N ILE A 319 3.88 -19.72 31.17
CA ILE A 319 4.58 -21.00 31.27
C ILE A 319 3.83 -21.88 32.29
N ALA A 320 2.59 -22.22 31.97
CA ALA A 320 1.79 -23.14 32.77
C ALA A 320 2.22 -24.59 32.52
N SER A 321 2.27 -25.42 33.56
CA SER A 321 2.66 -26.85 33.45
C SER A 321 4.03 -27.09 32.79
N GLY A 322 4.98 -26.15 32.93
CA GLY A 322 6.29 -26.19 32.25
C GLY A 322 7.39 -26.95 33.00
N GLY A 323 7.08 -27.64 34.10
CA GLY A 323 8.06 -28.34 34.93
C GLY A 323 8.89 -27.43 35.84
N LEU A 324 8.48 -26.16 36.03
CA LEU A 324 9.26 -25.17 36.76
C LEU A 324 9.24 -25.41 38.28
N TYR A 325 10.37 -25.18 38.95
CA TYR A 325 10.51 -25.34 40.41
C TYR A 325 11.35 -24.22 41.07
N GLY A 326 11.45 -24.27 42.39
CA GLY A 326 12.20 -23.29 43.19
C GLY A 326 11.34 -22.07 43.57
N GLN A 327 11.96 -20.98 44.02
CA GLN A 327 11.23 -19.75 44.34
C GLN A 327 10.94 -18.94 43.08
N VAL A 328 9.78 -18.26 43.05
CA VAL A 328 9.46 -17.28 41.98
C VAL A 328 10.40 -16.07 42.16
N PRO A 329 11.27 -15.73 41.18
CA PRO A 329 12.22 -14.64 41.35
C PRO A 329 11.51 -13.29 41.45
N LYS A 330 11.68 -12.58 42.58
CA LYS A 330 11.08 -11.25 42.81
C LYS A 330 11.40 -10.21 41.72
N GLY A 331 12.46 -10.42 40.94
CA GLY A 331 12.89 -9.55 39.85
C GLY A 331 12.01 -9.58 38.59
N ILE A 332 11.01 -10.47 38.49
CA ILE A 332 10.09 -10.48 37.35
C ILE A 332 9.02 -9.37 37.46
N PHE A 333 8.49 -9.14 38.66
CA PHE A 333 7.38 -8.19 38.88
C PHE A 333 7.71 -6.69 38.65
N PRO A 334 8.97 -6.22 38.76
CA PRO A 334 9.37 -4.86 38.41
C PRO A 334 9.62 -4.61 36.91
N LEU A 335 9.46 -5.60 36.01
CA LEU A 335 9.68 -5.40 34.58
C LEU A 335 8.69 -4.37 34.01
N PRO A 336 9.16 -3.37 33.23
CA PRO A 336 8.41 -2.13 33.01
C PRO A 336 7.11 -2.33 32.23
N GLU A 337 7.16 -3.10 31.15
CA GLU A 337 6.01 -3.34 30.26
C GLU A 337 5.14 -4.55 30.67
N LEU A 338 5.48 -5.22 31.78
CA LEU A 338 4.90 -6.52 32.12
C LEU A 338 3.47 -6.38 32.66
N GLN A 339 2.51 -6.91 31.90
CA GLN A 339 1.07 -6.89 32.17
C GLN A 339 0.57 -8.21 32.77
N GLN A 340 1.13 -9.34 32.36
CA GLN A 340 0.67 -10.67 32.74
C GLN A 340 1.82 -11.65 33.02
N VAL A 341 1.70 -12.38 34.13
CA VAL A 341 2.52 -13.56 34.47
C VAL A 341 1.61 -14.74 34.79
N ILE A 342 1.69 -15.82 34.02
CA ILE A 342 0.98 -17.07 34.28
C ILE A 342 2.01 -18.19 34.42
N LEU A 343 2.11 -18.73 35.64
CA LEU A 343 3.05 -19.78 36.05
C LEU A 343 2.32 -20.91 36.81
N SER A 344 1.03 -21.12 36.50
CA SER A 344 0.17 -22.10 37.15
C SER A 344 0.55 -23.56 36.85
N ASN A 345 0.16 -24.49 37.72
CA ASN A 345 0.40 -25.93 37.59
C ASN A 345 1.90 -26.31 37.53
N ASN A 346 2.76 -25.59 38.26
CA ASN A 346 4.20 -25.87 38.36
C ASN A 346 4.54 -26.36 39.79
N ALA A 347 5.83 -26.45 40.12
CA ALA A 347 6.36 -26.84 41.42
C ALA A 347 7.07 -25.69 42.16
N PHE A 348 6.69 -24.43 41.90
CA PHE A 348 7.25 -23.27 42.62
C PHE A 348 6.98 -23.38 44.13
N ASN A 349 7.98 -23.13 44.95
CA ASN A 349 7.96 -23.36 46.41
C ASN A 349 8.54 -22.18 47.19
N GLY A 350 8.59 -22.31 48.52
CA GLY A 350 9.12 -21.26 49.41
C GLY A 350 8.18 -20.06 49.52
N THR A 351 8.77 -18.86 49.65
CA THR A 351 8.05 -17.60 49.83
C THR A 351 7.88 -16.87 48.50
N LEU A 352 6.65 -16.45 48.19
CA LEU A 352 6.39 -15.49 47.12
C LEU A 352 6.69 -14.07 47.61
N GLU A 353 7.71 -13.43 47.05
CA GLU A 353 8.09 -12.04 47.36
C GLU A 353 7.59 -11.07 46.28
N MET A 354 6.44 -10.43 46.53
CA MET A 354 5.88 -9.34 45.74
C MET A 354 5.95 -8.03 46.53
N THR A 355 7.18 -7.64 46.89
CA THR A 355 7.49 -6.47 47.72
C THR A 355 8.31 -5.41 46.97
N GLY A 356 8.20 -4.15 47.39
CA GLY A 356 8.91 -3.02 46.77
C GLY A 356 8.21 -2.47 45.53
N ASN A 357 8.99 -2.11 44.50
CA ASN A 357 8.49 -1.48 43.28
C ASN A 357 7.97 -2.52 42.28
N ILE A 358 6.67 -2.80 42.31
CA ILE A 358 5.98 -3.65 41.33
C ILE A 358 5.54 -2.79 40.15
N SER A 359 5.61 -3.33 38.92
CA SER A 359 5.16 -2.61 37.72
C SER A 359 3.68 -2.22 37.83
N GLN A 360 3.37 -0.98 37.45
CA GLN A 360 2.00 -0.46 37.42
C GLN A 360 1.16 -1.06 36.28
N GLN A 361 1.81 -1.66 35.28
CA GLN A 361 1.14 -2.36 34.18
C GLN A 361 0.65 -3.77 34.57
N LEU A 362 1.16 -4.36 35.66
CA LEU A 362 0.97 -5.77 36.01
C LEU A 362 -0.45 -6.09 36.50
N GLN A 363 -1.39 -6.31 35.58
CA GLN A 363 -2.79 -6.59 35.88
C GLN A 363 -3.03 -8.01 36.41
N ARG A 364 -2.21 -9.00 36.03
CA ARG A 364 -2.48 -10.40 36.35
C ARG A 364 -1.24 -11.20 36.71
N VAL A 365 -1.27 -11.85 37.88
CA VAL A 365 -0.34 -12.90 38.28
C VAL A 365 -1.13 -14.17 38.62
N ASN A 366 -0.89 -15.25 37.88
CA ASN A 366 -1.52 -16.55 38.12
C ASN A 366 -0.48 -17.59 38.54
N LEU A 367 -0.53 -18.00 39.80
CA LEU A 367 0.35 -18.99 40.43
C LEU A 367 -0.45 -20.19 40.96
N LEU A 368 -1.68 -20.41 40.44
CA LEU A 368 -2.58 -21.50 40.78
C LEU A 368 -1.88 -22.87 40.74
N ASN A 369 -2.20 -23.75 41.69
CA ASN A 369 -1.62 -25.10 41.82
C ASN A 369 -0.07 -25.12 41.78
N ASN A 370 0.56 -24.51 42.77
CA ASN A 370 2.00 -24.59 43.02
C ASN A 370 2.24 -25.09 44.47
N ARG A 371 3.47 -25.00 44.97
CA ARG A 371 3.90 -25.43 46.32
C ARG A 371 4.34 -24.25 47.20
N ILE A 372 3.83 -23.04 46.94
CA ILE A 372 4.17 -21.82 47.70
C ILE A 372 3.63 -21.94 49.12
N VAL A 373 4.51 -21.77 50.12
CA VAL A 373 4.18 -21.96 51.55
C VAL A 373 3.94 -20.65 52.29
N ALA A 374 4.49 -19.53 51.80
CA ALA A 374 4.32 -18.20 52.37
C ALA A 374 4.22 -17.16 51.25
N ALA A 375 3.56 -16.02 51.49
CA ALA A 375 3.45 -14.94 50.53
C ALA A 375 3.57 -13.57 51.21
N ASN A 376 4.50 -12.76 50.74
CA ASN A 376 4.75 -11.40 51.20
C ASN A 376 4.36 -10.45 50.05
N ILE A 377 3.19 -9.83 50.16
CA ILE A 377 2.56 -9.06 49.09
C ILE A 377 2.39 -7.62 49.56
N THR A 378 2.93 -6.67 48.79
CA THR A 378 2.75 -5.24 49.07
C THR A 378 1.27 -4.84 49.05
N GLN A 379 0.87 -4.00 50.01
CA GLN A 379 -0.50 -3.44 50.07
C GLN A 379 -0.86 -2.62 48.82
N SER A 380 0.13 -2.11 48.09
CA SER A 380 -0.09 -1.40 46.82
C SER A 380 -0.55 -2.29 45.66
N TYR A 381 -0.40 -3.62 45.74
CA TYR A 381 -0.83 -4.52 44.67
C TYR A 381 -2.32 -4.90 44.78
N ASN A 382 -3.16 -4.08 44.13
CA ASN A 382 -4.61 -4.25 44.12
C ASN A 382 -5.17 -5.06 42.92
N ARG A 383 -4.32 -5.53 42.00
CA ARG A 383 -4.72 -6.26 40.78
C ARG A 383 -4.98 -7.76 41.03
N LYS A 384 -5.14 -8.57 39.98
CA LYS A 384 -5.53 -9.99 40.10
C LYS A 384 -4.32 -10.88 40.39
N LEU A 385 -4.27 -11.45 41.59
CA LEU A 385 -3.32 -12.49 41.98
C LEU A 385 -4.08 -13.76 42.36
N VAL A 386 -3.72 -14.89 41.75
CA VAL A 386 -4.35 -16.20 42.00
C VAL A 386 -3.33 -17.13 42.66
N LEU A 387 -3.62 -17.54 43.91
CA LEU A 387 -2.81 -18.48 44.69
C LEU A 387 -3.55 -19.78 45.04
N VAL A 388 -4.80 -19.94 44.60
CA VAL A 388 -5.64 -21.14 44.78
C VAL A 388 -4.83 -22.42 44.51
N GLY A 389 -4.94 -23.41 45.39
CA GLY A 389 -4.23 -24.68 45.29
C GLY A 389 -2.79 -24.69 45.84
N ASN A 390 -2.29 -23.58 46.39
CA ASN A 390 -1.00 -23.54 47.10
C ASN A 390 -1.16 -23.80 48.60
N PRO A 391 -0.14 -24.40 49.27
CA PRO A 391 -0.11 -24.56 50.73
C PRO A 391 -0.35 -23.28 51.54
N VAL A 392 0.09 -22.11 51.06
CA VAL A 392 -0.16 -20.81 51.71
C VAL A 392 -1.66 -20.51 51.91
N CYS A 393 -2.55 -21.08 51.08
CA CYS A 393 -4.00 -20.94 51.23
C CYS A 393 -4.62 -21.87 52.30
N LEU A 394 -3.82 -22.70 52.95
CA LEU A 394 -4.22 -23.51 54.11
C LEU A 394 -3.77 -22.89 55.44
N ASP A 395 -2.90 -21.87 55.41
CA ASP A 395 -2.47 -21.14 56.61
C ASP A 395 -3.64 -20.33 57.17
N SER A 396 -3.90 -20.44 58.48
CA SER A 396 -5.03 -19.76 59.14
C SER A 396 -4.99 -18.23 59.03
N GLU A 397 -3.82 -17.62 58.86
CA GLU A 397 -3.68 -16.16 58.72
C GLU A 397 -3.92 -15.69 57.27
N PHE A 398 -3.71 -16.57 56.28
CA PHE A 398 -3.74 -16.21 54.85
C PHE A 398 -4.90 -16.86 54.05
N SER A 399 -5.49 -17.94 54.55
CA SER A 399 -6.56 -18.72 53.89
C SER A 399 -7.81 -17.87 53.58
N GLY A 400 -8.13 -16.89 54.45
CA GLY A 400 -9.23 -15.94 54.23
C GLY A 400 -8.95 -14.81 53.23
N SER A 401 -7.77 -14.78 52.60
CA SER A 401 -7.39 -13.70 51.68
C SER A 401 -8.10 -13.80 50.32
N ARG A 402 -8.26 -12.64 49.66
CA ARG A 402 -8.86 -12.56 48.31
C ARG A 402 -8.11 -13.37 47.24
N PHE A 403 -6.84 -13.72 47.49
CA PHE A 403 -5.95 -14.45 46.57
C PHE A 403 -6.18 -15.96 46.57
N CYS A 404 -6.81 -16.49 47.63
CA CYS A 404 -7.08 -17.90 47.84
C CYS A 404 -8.49 -18.33 47.42
N SER A 405 -9.24 -17.45 46.75
CA SER A 405 -10.54 -17.75 46.13
C SER A 405 -10.45 -17.61 44.61
N ILE A 406 -11.26 -18.38 43.88
CA ILE A 406 -11.36 -18.26 42.42
C ILE A 406 -12.17 -16.99 42.11
N GLN A 407 -11.48 -15.88 41.87
CA GLN A 407 -12.10 -14.63 41.45
C GLN A 407 -12.41 -14.70 39.94
N GLN A 408 -13.68 -14.52 39.56
CA GLN A 408 -14.04 -14.19 38.18
C GLN A 408 -13.28 -12.92 37.73
N ASP A 409 -12.89 -12.84 36.46
CA ASP A 409 -12.27 -11.63 35.92
C ASP A 409 -13.31 -10.49 35.88
N SER A 410 -13.25 -9.60 36.88
CA SER A 410 -13.96 -8.32 36.88
C SER A 410 -13.22 -7.26 36.03
N MET A 411 -12.58 -7.68 34.94
CA MET A 411 -12.07 -6.76 33.92
C MET A 411 -13.27 -6.34 33.08
N ILE A 412 -13.64 -5.07 33.15
CA ILE A 412 -14.55 -4.45 32.19
C ILE A 412 -13.69 -4.18 30.94
N PRO A 413 -13.88 -4.90 29.83
CA PRO A 413 -13.08 -4.68 28.63
C PRO A 413 -13.42 -3.33 28.01
N TYR A 414 -12.52 -2.81 27.19
CA TYR A 414 -12.78 -1.58 26.45
C TYR A 414 -14.07 -1.64 25.63
N ALA A 415 -14.84 -0.55 25.67
CA ALA A 415 -15.92 -0.26 24.73
C ALA A 415 -15.99 1.25 24.50
N THR A 416 -16.32 1.68 23.29
CA THR A 416 -16.39 3.11 22.95
C THR A 416 -17.47 3.81 23.77
N SER A 417 -17.11 4.92 24.41
CA SER A 417 -18.06 5.66 25.23
C SER A 417 -18.99 6.55 24.40
N VAL A 418 -20.29 6.24 24.45
CA VAL A 418 -21.38 7.07 23.92
C VAL A 418 -22.06 7.95 24.99
N THR A 419 -21.52 8.05 26.21
CA THR A 419 -22.16 8.80 27.31
C THR A 419 -22.40 10.27 26.99
N LYS A 420 -21.56 10.88 26.15
CA LYS A 420 -21.73 12.25 25.62
C LYS A 420 -23.01 12.46 24.79
N CYS A 421 -23.65 11.38 24.32
CA CYS A 421 -24.86 11.41 23.50
C CYS A 421 -26.17 11.33 24.32
N GLY A 422 -26.08 11.35 25.65
CA GLY A 422 -27.24 11.36 26.55
C GLY A 422 -28.09 10.08 26.46
N SER A 423 -29.40 10.23 26.63
CA SER A 423 -30.38 9.13 26.62
C SER A 423 -31.00 8.86 25.25
N THR A 424 -30.26 9.15 24.17
CA THR A 424 -30.71 8.92 22.79
C THR A 424 -30.82 7.41 22.54
N SER A 425 -31.98 6.95 22.09
CA SER A 425 -32.22 5.54 21.72
C SER A 425 -32.52 5.44 20.23
N CYS A 426 -31.98 4.41 19.60
CA CYS A 426 -32.18 4.11 18.19
C CYS A 426 -33.18 2.97 18.00
N SER A 427 -33.66 2.79 16.77
CA SER A 427 -34.44 1.60 16.39
C SER A 427 -33.57 0.33 16.49
N SER A 428 -34.18 -0.87 16.51
CA SER A 428 -33.48 -2.15 16.68
C SER A 428 -32.32 -2.38 15.71
N ASP A 429 -32.45 -1.84 14.50
CA ASP A 429 -31.56 -2.10 13.37
C ASP A 429 -30.55 -0.94 13.18
N GLN A 430 -30.69 0.14 13.95
CA GLN A 430 -29.81 1.30 13.95
C GLN A 430 -28.94 1.34 15.21
N SER A 431 -27.74 1.90 15.08
CA SER A 431 -26.86 2.19 16.21
C SER A 431 -26.61 3.69 16.33
N LEU A 432 -26.25 4.11 17.54
CA LEU A 432 -25.92 5.49 17.85
C LEU A 432 -24.48 5.78 17.42
N ASP A 433 -24.27 6.67 16.45
CA ASP A 433 -22.95 7.08 15.98
C ASP A 433 -22.20 7.87 17.08
N PRO A 434 -21.03 7.40 17.56
CA PRO A 434 -20.25 8.13 18.55
C PRO A 434 -19.70 9.47 18.04
N ALA A 435 -19.64 9.76 16.73
CA ALA A 435 -19.23 11.08 16.24
C ALA A 435 -20.36 12.12 16.29
N SER A 436 -21.53 11.78 15.75
CA SER A 436 -22.65 12.72 15.57
C SER A 436 -23.75 12.63 16.63
N CYS A 437 -23.77 11.57 17.45
CA CYS A 437 -24.89 11.23 18.33
C CYS A 437 -26.24 11.07 17.60
N SER A 438 -26.20 10.73 16.31
CA SER A 438 -27.39 10.40 15.51
C SER A 438 -27.51 8.88 15.27
N CYS A 439 -28.72 8.42 14.95
CA CYS A 439 -28.97 7.01 14.64
C CYS A 439 -28.74 6.72 13.15
N ALA A 440 -27.91 5.72 12.86
CA ALA A 440 -27.58 5.28 11.50
C ALA A 440 -27.44 3.75 11.45
N TYR A 441 -27.37 3.20 10.24
CA TYR A 441 -27.14 1.78 9.96
C TYR A 441 -25.63 1.55 9.76
N PRO A 442 -24.88 1.14 10.81
CA PRO A 442 -23.44 0.97 10.71
C PRO A 442 -23.08 -0.22 9.81
N TYR A 443 -21.92 -0.15 9.17
CA TYR A 443 -21.28 -1.34 8.63
C TYR A 443 -20.62 -2.08 9.79
N ILE A 444 -21.07 -3.31 10.05
CA ILE A 444 -20.68 -4.10 11.21
C ILE A 444 -19.75 -5.24 10.77
N GLY A 445 -18.75 -5.55 11.58
CA GLY A 445 -17.98 -6.77 11.44
C GLY A 445 -17.11 -7.03 12.65
N THR A 446 -16.40 -8.15 12.63
CA THR A 446 -15.50 -8.55 13.72
C THR A 446 -14.08 -8.66 13.18
N ILE A 447 -13.15 -7.96 13.81
CA ILE A 447 -11.72 -8.09 13.55
C ILE A 447 -11.11 -9.04 14.58
N PHE A 448 -10.29 -9.96 14.10
CA PHE A 448 -9.65 -11.00 14.90
C PHE A 448 -8.14 -10.88 14.74
N PHE A 449 -7.47 -10.42 15.79
CA PHE A 449 -6.03 -10.30 15.86
C PHE A 449 -5.42 -11.64 16.30
N ARG A 450 -4.68 -12.30 15.40
CA ARG A 450 -4.18 -13.69 15.59
C ARG A 450 -3.04 -13.81 16.61
N SER A 451 -2.34 -12.71 16.90
CA SER A 451 -1.20 -12.69 17.84
C SER A 451 -0.92 -11.27 18.37
N PRO A 452 -1.80 -10.72 19.22
CA PRO A 452 -1.52 -9.47 19.93
C PRO A 452 -0.34 -9.63 20.90
N LEU A 453 0.35 -8.53 21.14
CA LEU A 453 1.59 -8.44 21.94
C LEU A 453 1.34 -7.78 23.31
N PHE A 454 0.09 -7.77 23.76
CA PHE A 454 -0.36 -7.24 25.05
C PHE A 454 -1.50 -8.12 25.58
N ALA A 455 -1.76 -8.06 26.88
CA ALA A 455 -2.82 -8.84 27.55
C ALA A 455 -3.85 -7.96 28.29
N ASP A 456 -3.54 -6.68 28.52
CA ASP A 456 -4.44 -5.76 29.22
C ASP A 456 -5.55 -5.19 28.31
N LEU A 457 -6.78 -5.69 28.49
CA LEU A 457 -7.98 -5.20 27.79
C LEU A 457 -8.61 -3.94 28.41
N THR A 458 -8.06 -3.45 29.53
CA THR A 458 -8.57 -2.27 30.25
C THR A 458 -7.81 -0.98 29.90
N ASN A 459 -6.70 -1.09 29.14
CA ASN A 459 -5.93 0.06 28.69
C ASN A 459 -6.63 0.78 27.53
N ASN A 460 -7.35 1.86 27.87
CA ASN A 460 -8.06 2.71 26.92
C ASN A 460 -7.19 3.23 25.77
N GLU A 461 -5.90 3.45 25.98
CA GLU A 461 -5.03 4.07 24.98
C GLU A 461 -4.86 3.19 23.73
N HIS A 462 -4.64 1.88 23.91
CA HIS A 462 -4.49 0.93 22.80
C HIS A 462 -5.73 0.91 21.89
N PHE A 463 -6.92 0.91 22.49
CA PHE A 463 -8.16 0.85 21.72
C PHE A 463 -8.58 2.21 21.16
N GLN A 464 -8.27 3.33 21.82
CA GLN A 464 -8.41 4.67 21.26
C GLN A 464 -7.47 4.91 20.07
N GLN A 465 -6.26 4.35 20.11
CA GLN A 465 -5.34 4.33 18.96
C GLN A 465 -5.89 3.45 17.83
N LEU A 466 -6.49 2.28 18.14
CA LEU A 466 -7.14 1.42 17.15
C LEU A 466 -8.33 2.13 16.48
N GLU A 467 -9.22 2.73 17.26
CA GLU A 467 -10.32 3.59 16.77
C GLU A 467 -9.80 4.69 15.83
N THR A 468 -8.76 5.41 16.27
CA THR A 468 -8.16 6.53 15.52
C THR A 468 -7.54 6.07 14.21
N SER A 469 -6.86 4.93 14.23
CA SER A 469 -6.30 4.28 13.05
C SER A 469 -7.42 3.85 12.08
N LEU A 470 -8.48 3.21 12.58
CA LEU A 470 -9.60 2.74 11.76
C LEU A 470 -10.29 3.87 11.01
N TRP A 471 -10.72 4.97 11.66
CA TRP A 471 -11.39 6.03 10.90
C TRP A 471 -10.45 6.81 9.99
N THR A 472 -9.17 6.96 10.34
CA THR A 472 -8.19 7.69 9.53
C THR A 472 -7.85 6.94 8.26
N GLU A 473 -7.43 5.68 8.39
CA GLU A 473 -6.94 4.87 7.26
C GLU A 473 -8.08 4.36 6.38
N LEU A 474 -9.28 4.10 6.94
CA LEU A 474 -10.45 3.69 6.15
C LEU A 474 -11.22 4.88 5.55
N GLY A 475 -10.78 6.13 5.77
CA GLY A 475 -11.41 7.33 5.20
C GLY A 475 -12.83 7.61 5.74
N LEU A 476 -13.06 7.34 7.03
CA LEU A 476 -14.31 7.62 7.73
C LEU A 476 -14.25 8.99 8.43
N ARG A 477 -15.40 9.43 8.98
CA ARG A 477 -15.44 10.66 9.79
C ARG A 477 -14.69 10.45 11.13
N PRO A 478 -13.92 11.45 11.63
CA PRO A 478 -13.28 11.33 12.94
C PRO A 478 -14.29 11.02 14.06
N GLY A 479 -14.00 9.99 14.85
CA GLY A 479 -14.86 9.51 15.93
C GLY A 479 -16.04 8.62 15.49
N SER A 480 -16.14 8.22 14.21
CA SER A 480 -17.30 7.46 13.66
C SER A 480 -17.09 5.93 13.64
N VAL A 481 -16.32 5.42 14.59
CA VAL A 481 -16.09 3.99 14.83
C VAL A 481 -16.47 3.69 16.27
N PHE A 482 -17.17 2.58 16.48
CA PHE A 482 -17.54 2.06 17.78
C PHE A 482 -17.04 0.62 17.94
N LEU A 483 -16.19 0.38 18.93
CA LEU A 483 -15.67 -0.91 19.34
C LEU A 483 -16.47 -1.46 20.53
N SER A 484 -16.80 -2.75 20.47
CA SER A 484 -17.35 -3.53 21.59
C SER A 484 -16.86 -4.97 21.56
N ASP A 485 -17.30 -5.75 22.56
CA ASP A 485 -17.08 -7.20 22.61
C ASP A 485 -15.59 -7.57 22.52
N VAL A 486 -14.75 -6.71 23.09
CA VAL A 486 -13.29 -6.83 23.18
C VAL A 486 -12.95 -7.97 24.13
N LEU A 487 -12.48 -9.09 23.60
CA LEU A 487 -12.17 -10.28 24.39
C LEU A 487 -11.09 -11.16 23.74
N PHE A 488 -10.37 -11.91 24.57
CA PHE A 488 -9.55 -13.02 24.11
C PHE A 488 -10.41 -14.25 23.89
N THR A 489 -10.27 -14.87 22.72
CA THR A 489 -10.84 -16.19 22.42
C THR A 489 -10.07 -17.30 23.13
N SER A 490 -10.57 -18.54 23.07
CA SER A 490 -9.87 -19.74 23.58
C SER A 490 -8.55 -20.06 22.87
N ASP A 491 -8.21 -19.35 21.79
CA ASP A 491 -6.97 -19.50 21.02
C ASP A 491 -6.03 -18.31 21.20
N ASP A 492 -6.30 -17.47 22.20
CA ASP A 492 -5.56 -16.25 22.52
C ASP A 492 -5.56 -15.23 21.37
N TYR A 493 -6.52 -15.33 20.44
CA TYR A 493 -6.79 -14.30 19.45
C TYR A 493 -7.65 -13.22 20.11
N LEU A 494 -7.27 -11.96 19.92
CA LEU A 494 -8.06 -10.81 20.40
C LEU A 494 -9.16 -10.52 19.38
N GLN A 495 -10.40 -10.74 19.78
CA GLN A 495 -11.60 -10.40 19.05
C GLN A 495 -12.04 -8.97 19.42
N VAL A 496 -12.41 -8.17 18.41
CA VAL A 496 -13.06 -6.86 18.60
C VAL A 496 -14.21 -6.73 17.61
N LYS A 497 -15.43 -6.47 18.11
CA LYS A 497 -16.58 -6.15 17.24
C LYS A 497 -16.57 -4.66 16.91
N MET A 498 -16.64 -4.34 15.63
CA MET A 498 -16.58 -2.98 15.10
C MET A 498 -17.92 -2.59 14.47
N ARG A 499 -18.36 -1.35 14.72
CA ARG A 499 -19.43 -0.67 14.00
C ARG A 499 -18.85 0.61 13.41
N MET A 500 -18.76 0.67 12.10
CA MET A 500 -18.31 1.85 11.34
C MET A 500 -19.56 2.62 10.89
N PHE A 501 -19.53 3.95 10.98
CA PHE A 501 -20.69 4.79 10.65
C PHE A 501 -20.43 5.64 9.40
N PRO A 502 -21.46 5.90 8.57
CA PRO A 502 -21.30 6.65 7.32
C PRO A 502 -20.95 8.12 7.59
N SER A 503 -20.04 8.67 6.78
CA SER A 503 -19.59 10.06 6.89
C SER A 503 -20.71 11.08 6.64
N THR A 504 -21.73 10.71 5.87
CA THR A 504 -22.93 11.50 5.56
C THR A 504 -24.16 10.61 5.43
N GLY A 505 -25.32 11.09 5.89
CA GLY A 505 -26.58 10.33 5.80
C GLY A 505 -26.73 9.30 6.92
N THR A 506 -27.63 8.33 6.72
CA THR A 506 -27.95 7.27 7.70
C THR A 506 -27.47 5.88 7.30
N SER A 507 -26.92 5.72 6.09
CA SER A 507 -26.51 4.45 5.49
C SER A 507 -25.33 4.66 4.57
N PHE A 508 -24.50 3.63 4.39
CA PHE A 508 -23.47 3.60 3.36
C PHE A 508 -24.08 3.29 1.98
N ASN A 509 -23.39 3.73 0.93
CA ASN A 509 -23.61 3.21 -0.41
C ASN A 509 -22.73 1.97 -0.69
N LEU A 510 -23.04 1.25 -1.76
CA LEU A 510 -22.38 -0.02 -2.11
C LEU A 510 -20.88 0.14 -2.42
N SER A 511 -20.47 1.28 -3.00
CA SER A 511 -19.06 1.59 -3.27
C SER A 511 -18.28 1.82 -1.97
N GLU A 512 -18.89 2.44 -0.95
CA GLU A 512 -18.27 2.61 0.37
C GLU A 512 -18.08 1.27 1.08
N VAL A 513 -19.11 0.42 1.14
CA VAL A 513 -19.04 -0.89 1.80
C VAL A 513 -18.01 -1.80 1.14
N THR A 514 -18.02 -1.91 -0.19
CA THR A 514 -17.05 -2.75 -0.93
C THR A 514 -15.63 -2.22 -0.85
N ARG A 515 -15.43 -0.89 -0.80
CA ARG A 515 -14.10 -0.31 -0.54
C ARG A 515 -13.60 -0.64 0.87
N ILE A 516 -14.39 -0.38 1.91
CA ILE A 516 -13.99 -0.63 3.30
C ILE A 516 -13.78 -2.14 3.55
N GLY A 517 -14.64 -2.98 2.97
CA GLY A 517 -14.49 -4.44 2.98
C GLY A 517 -13.17 -4.87 2.34
N PHE A 518 -12.87 -4.38 1.14
CA PHE A 518 -11.60 -4.66 0.44
C PHE A 518 -10.38 -4.15 1.21
N ASP A 519 -10.44 -2.95 1.81
CA ASP A 519 -9.30 -2.40 2.56
C ASP A 519 -8.93 -3.25 3.80
N LEU A 520 -9.94 -3.88 4.42
CA LEU A 520 -9.76 -4.80 5.55
C LEU A 520 -9.42 -6.25 5.09
N SER A 521 -10.04 -6.74 4.00
CA SER A 521 -9.85 -8.11 3.50
C SER A 521 -8.50 -8.29 2.79
N ASN A 522 -8.08 -7.30 1.98
CA ASN A 522 -6.80 -7.24 1.27
C ASN A 522 -5.65 -6.71 2.14
N GLN A 523 -5.90 -6.51 3.45
CA GLN A 523 -4.89 -6.11 4.43
C GLN A 523 -4.17 -4.79 4.08
N THR A 524 -4.82 -3.85 3.37
CA THR A 524 -4.24 -2.52 3.10
C THR A 524 -4.24 -1.70 4.39
N TYR A 525 -5.32 -1.81 5.18
CA TYR A 525 -5.36 -1.33 6.56
C TYR A 525 -4.30 -2.05 7.43
N LYS A 526 -3.47 -1.26 8.13
CA LYS A 526 -2.49 -1.74 9.11
C LYS A 526 -2.86 -1.24 10.52
N PRO A 527 -3.10 -2.14 11.50
CA PRO A 527 -3.45 -1.73 12.85
C PRO A 527 -2.26 -1.12 13.60
N PRO A 528 -2.50 -0.44 14.74
CA PRO A 528 -1.44 0.07 15.61
C PRO A 528 -0.47 -1.03 16.06
N GLN A 529 0.73 -0.62 16.45
CA GLN A 529 1.74 -1.53 16.99
C GLN A 529 1.17 -2.30 18.19
N GLY A 530 1.48 -3.60 18.27
CA GLY A 530 1.02 -4.46 19.35
C GLY A 530 -0.21 -5.31 19.02
N PHE A 531 -1.00 -4.99 17.99
CA PHE A 531 -2.15 -5.80 17.61
C PHE A 531 -1.79 -7.04 16.75
N GLY A 532 -0.74 -6.96 15.94
CA GLY A 532 -0.29 -8.07 15.10
C GLY A 532 -1.18 -8.33 13.85
N PRO A 533 -1.00 -9.46 13.15
CA PRO A 533 -1.79 -9.82 11.97
C PRO A 533 -3.24 -10.08 12.36
N TYR A 534 -4.15 -9.71 11.46
CA TYR A 534 -5.58 -9.88 11.66
C TYR A 534 -6.25 -10.51 10.44
N TYR A 535 -7.49 -10.94 10.64
CA TYR A 535 -8.47 -11.10 9.57
C TYR A 535 -9.76 -10.40 10.01
N PHE A 536 -10.59 -10.07 9.04
CA PHE A 536 -11.87 -9.39 9.25
C PHE A 536 -12.98 -10.20 8.62
N VAL A 537 -14.07 -10.38 9.36
CA VAL A 537 -15.31 -10.99 8.87
C VAL A 537 -16.43 -9.99 9.08
N ALA A 538 -17.05 -9.55 8.00
CA ALA A 538 -18.16 -8.60 8.06
C ALA A 538 -19.49 -9.29 8.34
N ASP A 539 -20.39 -8.60 9.04
CA ASP A 539 -21.81 -8.93 9.02
C ASP A 539 -22.38 -8.43 7.66
N PRO A 540 -23.31 -9.15 7.00
CA PRO A 540 -23.81 -8.74 5.68
C PRO A 540 -24.53 -7.40 5.71
N TYR A 541 -24.12 -6.44 4.85
CA TYR A 541 -24.76 -5.13 4.81
C TYR A 541 -25.96 -5.12 3.85
N VAL A 542 -27.14 -4.75 4.36
CA VAL A 542 -28.41 -4.76 3.60
C VAL A 542 -29.05 -3.38 3.46
N HIS A 543 -28.63 -2.40 4.25
CA HIS A 543 -29.26 -1.08 4.34
C HIS A 543 -28.59 -0.04 3.42
N PHE A 544 -28.55 -0.31 2.12
CA PHE A 544 -27.92 0.61 1.16
C PHE A 544 -28.71 1.91 0.94
N ALA A 545 -28.00 3.04 0.95
CA ALA A 545 -28.58 4.34 0.66
C ALA A 545 -29.25 4.36 -0.74
N GLY A 546 -30.55 4.65 -0.79
CA GLY A 546 -31.35 4.69 -2.03
C GLY A 546 -32.14 3.40 -2.33
N ALA A 547 -32.00 2.34 -1.54
CA ALA A 547 -32.94 1.22 -1.57
C ALA A 547 -34.33 1.71 -1.12
N ALA A 548 -35.28 1.77 -2.04
CA ALA A 548 -36.62 2.26 -1.76
C ALA A 548 -37.34 1.33 -0.76
N ASP A 549 -37.70 1.89 0.40
CA ASP A 549 -38.42 1.23 1.48
C ASP A 549 -39.71 0.58 0.93
N SER A 550 -39.74 -0.75 0.81
CA SER A 550 -40.80 -1.49 0.11
C SER A 550 -42.08 -1.63 0.95
N ARG A 551 -42.57 -0.52 1.49
CA ARG A 551 -43.86 -0.44 2.20
C ARG A 551 -44.97 -0.22 1.20
N LYS A 552 -45.66 -1.31 0.83
CA LYS A 552 -46.91 -1.27 0.07
C LYS A 552 -47.93 -0.39 0.80
N SER A 553 -48.26 0.78 0.24
CA SER A 553 -49.41 1.58 0.67
C SER A 553 -50.55 1.43 -0.34
N GLN A 554 -51.75 1.13 0.17
CA GLN A 554 -52.95 1.02 -0.68
C GLN A 554 -53.38 2.41 -1.13
N ILE A 555 -53.56 2.59 -2.45
CA ILE A 555 -54.09 3.84 -3.02
C ILE A 555 -55.61 3.87 -2.82
N SER A 556 -56.10 4.93 -2.17
CA SER A 556 -57.52 5.21 -1.99
C SER A 556 -58.16 5.77 -3.27
N THR A 557 -59.39 5.36 -3.55
CA THR A 557 -60.13 5.55 -4.82
C THR A 557 -60.52 7.00 -5.16
N GLY A 558 -60.05 8.01 -4.41
CA GLY A 558 -60.36 9.42 -4.63
C GLY A 558 -59.49 10.15 -5.67
N ALA A 559 -58.29 9.63 -5.98
CA ALA A 559 -57.31 10.37 -6.80
C ALA A 559 -57.59 10.36 -8.33
N VAL A 560 -58.50 9.50 -8.81
CA VAL A 560 -58.71 9.26 -10.25
C VAL A 560 -59.45 10.42 -10.95
N ALA A 561 -60.27 11.20 -10.22
CA ALA A 561 -61.09 12.27 -10.80
C ALA A 561 -60.29 13.55 -11.16
N GLY A 562 -59.15 13.80 -10.50
CA GLY A 562 -58.36 15.03 -10.71
C GLY A 562 -57.48 15.02 -11.96
N ILE A 563 -57.12 13.83 -12.46
CA ILE A 563 -56.10 13.67 -13.50
C ILE A 563 -56.66 13.99 -14.91
N ALA A 564 -57.94 13.74 -15.15
CA ALA A 564 -58.57 13.92 -16.46
C ALA A 564 -58.57 15.37 -16.97
N VAL A 565 -58.68 16.36 -16.07
CA VAL A 565 -58.73 17.79 -16.45
C VAL A 565 -57.31 18.35 -16.73
N ALA A 566 -56.30 17.85 -16.01
CA ALA A 566 -54.91 18.28 -16.19
C ALA A 566 -54.33 17.82 -17.55
N CYS A 567 -54.62 16.57 -17.97
CA CYS A 567 -54.10 16.03 -19.23
C CYS A 567 -54.56 16.80 -20.48
N GLY A 568 -55.78 17.37 -20.47
CA GLY A 568 -56.29 18.15 -21.61
C GLY A 568 -55.53 19.48 -21.84
N LEU A 569 -55.09 20.13 -20.77
CA LEU A 569 -54.32 21.38 -20.84
C LEU A 569 -52.85 21.12 -21.23
N VAL A 570 -52.28 20.00 -20.78
CA VAL A 570 -50.91 19.60 -21.15
C VAL A 570 -50.82 19.22 -22.64
N LEU A 571 -51.81 18.53 -23.21
CA LEU A 571 -51.79 18.13 -24.62
C LEU A 571 -51.88 19.32 -25.58
N THR A 572 -52.71 20.33 -25.28
CA THR A 572 -52.83 21.55 -26.11
C THR A 572 -51.60 22.46 -26.01
N ALA A 573 -50.94 22.49 -24.84
CA ALA A 573 -49.63 23.11 -24.68
C ALA A 573 -48.56 22.39 -25.52
N LEU A 574 -48.51 21.06 -25.48
CA LEU A 574 -47.51 20.26 -26.22
C LEU A 574 -47.66 20.36 -27.76
N THR A 575 -48.87 20.41 -28.30
CA THR A 575 -49.07 20.61 -29.75
C THR A 575 -48.67 22.02 -30.19
N SER A 576 -48.96 23.03 -29.35
CA SER A 576 -48.58 24.42 -29.62
C SER A 576 -47.06 24.61 -29.51
N TRP A 577 -46.44 23.94 -28.54
CA TRP A 577 -44.99 23.91 -28.35
C TRP A 577 -44.28 23.23 -29.53
N ALA A 578 -44.77 22.07 -30.00
CA ALA A 578 -44.19 21.37 -31.16
C ALA A 578 -44.22 22.21 -32.45
N ILE A 579 -45.30 22.95 -32.70
CA ILE A 579 -45.41 23.86 -33.86
C ILE A 579 -44.46 25.06 -33.70
N PHE A 580 -44.36 25.63 -32.49
CA PHE A 580 -43.42 26.70 -32.18
C PHE A 580 -41.96 26.25 -32.34
N SER A 581 -41.59 25.06 -31.84
CA SER A 581 -40.26 24.46 -31.99
C SER A 581 -39.86 24.23 -33.45
N LEU A 582 -40.80 23.85 -34.32
CA LEU A 582 -40.53 23.66 -35.76
C LEU A 582 -40.27 24.99 -36.50
N ILE A 583 -40.81 26.12 -36.01
CA ILE A 583 -40.54 27.45 -36.54
C ILE A 583 -39.21 27.99 -35.96
N GLN A 584 -38.93 27.76 -34.68
CA GLN A 584 -37.68 28.16 -34.03
C GLN A 584 -36.45 27.43 -34.59
N LYS A 585 -36.60 26.16 -34.97
CA LYS A 585 -35.56 25.32 -35.63
C LYS A 585 -35.10 25.85 -37.01
N ARG A 586 -35.67 26.96 -37.50
CA ARG A 586 -35.23 27.65 -38.73
C ARG A 586 -34.65 29.05 -38.52
N ARG A 587 -34.49 29.54 -37.28
CA ARG A 587 -34.08 30.95 -37.06
C ARG A 587 -33.17 31.26 -35.86
N THR A 588 -32.66 30.27 -35.13
CA THR A 588 -31.77 30.55 -33.99
C THR A 588 -30.68 29.48 -33.80
N GLU A 589 -29.78 29.40 -34.79
CA GLU A 589 -28.40 28.97 -34.53
C GLU A 589 -27.61 30.14 -33.92
N GLU A 590 -27.92 30.55 -32.68
CA GLU A 590 -27.03 31.37 -31.85
C GLU A 590 -27.53 31.41 -30.38
N LEU A 591 -26.62 31.09 -29.44
CA LEU A 591 -26.69 31.31 -27.98
C LEU A 591 -27.63 30.44 -27.11
N SER A 592 -27.07 29.38 -26.52
CA SER A 592 -27.13 29.15 -25.05
C SER A 592 -26.07 28.13 -24.56
N GLY A 593 -25.08 28.62 -23.80
CA GLY A 593 -24.43 27.84 -22.73
C GLY A 593 -25.22 28.03 -21.42
N GLN A 594 -24.91 27.40 -20.28
CA GLN A 594 -23.77 26.59 -19.85
C GLN A 594 -24.33 25.38 -19.05
N THR A 595 -23.65 24.23 -18.94
CA THR A 595 -22.55 24.02 -17.99
C THR A 595 -21.42 23.18 -18.60
N ASN A 596 -20.42 23.85 -19.18
CA ASN A 596 -19.20 23.21 -19.67
C ASN A 596 -17.97 23.91 -19.07
N PRO A 597 -17.05 23.24 -18.33
CA PRO A 597 -15.92 23.87 -17.61
C PRO A 597 -14.87 24.61 -18.47
N PHE A 598 -15.03 24.57 -19.80
CA PHE A 598 -14.12 25.12 -20.80
C PHE A 598 -14.70 26.33 -21.57
N ALA A 599 -15.91 26.80 -21.22
CA ALA A 599 -16.59 27.90 -21.93
C ALA A 599 -15.79 29.21 -21.98
N SER A 600 -14.85 29.43 -21.06
CA SER A 600 -14.02 30.65 -20.97
C SER A 600 -12.93 30.77 -22.05
N TRP A 601 -12.62 29.71 -22.80
CA TRP A 601 -11.64 29.76 -23.91
C TRP A 601 -12.28 30.07 -25.28
N GLY A 602 -13.62 30.20 -25.35
CA GLY A 602 -14.36 30.40 -26.59
C GLY A 602 -14.64 31.86 -27.00
N ILE A 603 -14.02 32.86 -26.37
CA ILE A 603 -14.31 34.29 -26.62
C ILE A 603 -13.04 35.04 -27.07
N ALA A 604 -12.49 34.62 -28.21
CA ALA A 604 -11.65 35.45 -29.07
C ALA A 604 -11.71 34.94 -30.52
N GLN A 605 -11.99 35.84 -31.46
CA GLN A 605 -11.95 35.67 -32.93
C GLN A 605 -12.94 34.66 -33.58
N LYS A 606 -14.11 35.19 -34.00
CA LYS A 606 -14.61 34.90 -35.35
C LYS A 606 -13.63 35.60 -36.33
N ASP A 607 -12.76 34.83 -36.98
CA ASP A 607 -12.40 34.95 -38.41
C ASP A 607 -11.16 34.10 -38.75
N SER A 608 -11.37 33.09 -39.61
CA SER A 608 -10.39 32.07 -40.05
C SER A 608 -9.92 31.08 -38.98
N GLY A 609 -9.79 29.80 -39.35
CA GLY A 609 -9.62 28.70 -38.40
C GLY A 609 -8.29 28.71 -37.63
N GLY A 610 -8.39 28.78 -36.30
CA GLY A 610 -7.27 28.60 -35.38
C GLY A 610 -7.77 28.41 -33.93
N ALA A 611 -7.16 27.48 -33.21
CA ALA A 611 -7.31 27.37 -31.75
C ALA A 611 -6.70 28.63 -31.06
N PRO A 612 -7.04 28.94 -29.79
CA PRO A 612 -6.57 30.18 -29.16
C PRO A 612 -5.04 30.28 -29.19
N GLN A 613 -4.52 31.43 -29.62
CA GLN A 613 -3.09 31.73 -29.61
C GLN A 613 -2.59 31.95 -28.17
N LEU A 614 -2.43 30.86 -27.43
CA LEU A 614 -1.48 30.78 -26.33
C LEU A 614 -0.09 31.06 -26.94
N LYS A 615 0.49 32.24 -26.64
CA LYS A 615 1.83 32.62 -27.12
C LYS A 615 2.90 31.71 -26.51
N GLY A 616 3.14 30.55 -27.13
CA GLY A 616 4.23 29.64 -26.78
C GLY A 616 3.97 28.16 -27.11
N ALA A 617 2.72 27.70 -27.10
CA ALA A 617 2.39 26.27 -27.17
C ALA A 617 1.69 25.87 -28.49
N ARG A 618 2.24 24.88 -29.20
CA ARG A 618 1.69 24.33 -30.45
C ARG A 618 0.52 23.35 -30.17
N LEU A 619 -0.55 23.44 -30.96
CA LEU A 619 -1.56 22.38 -31.01
C LEU A 619 -1.06 21.25 -31.92
N PHE A 620 -1.04 20.04 -31.39
CA PHE A 620 -0.72 18.81 -32.13
C PHE A 620 -1.99 18.00 -32.40
N SER A 621 -2.06 17.30 -33.53
CA SER A 621 -3.10 16.31 -33.78
C SER A 621 -2.77 14.99 -33.10
N PHE A 622 -3.80 14.17 -32.84
CA PHE A 622 -3.60 12.84 -32.26
C PHE A 622 -2.71 11.97 -33.16
N ASP A 623 -2.94 11.97 -34.47
CA ASP A 623 -2.16 11.16 -35.42
C ASP A 623 -0.69 11.61 -35.52
N GLU A 624 -0.37 12.89 -35.33
CA GLU A 624 1.01 13.37 -35.27
C GLU A 624 1.74 12.80 -34.04
N LEU A 625 1.11 12.87 -32.86
CA LEU A 625 1.70 12.34 -31.62
C LEU A 625 1.77 10.81 -31.60
N LYS A 626 0.76 10.16 -32.17
CA LYS A 626 0.73 8.70 -32.38
C LYS A 626 1.84 8.25 -33.33
N THR A 627 2.10 9.01 -34.41
CA THR A 627 3.19 8.70 -35.34
C THR A 627 4.56 8.90 -34.68
N CYS A 628 4.78 10.03 -34.01
CA CYS A 628 6.08 10.37 -33.43
C CYS A 628 6.50 9.48 -32.24
N THR A 629 5.54 8.81 -31.58
CA THR A 629 5.74 7.84 -30.49
C THR A 629 5.71 6.37 -30.94
N ASN A 630 5.62 6.10 -32.25
CA ASN A 630 5.42 4.75 -32.80
C ASN A 630 4.21 4.03 -32.16
N ASN A 631 3.03 4.66 -32.27
CA ASN A 631 1.76 4.23 -31.69
C ASN A 631 1.82 4.03 -30.16
N PHE A 632 2.49 4.93 -29.45
CA PHE A 632 2.68 4.87 -27.99
C PHE A 632 3.27 3.53 -27.51
N ALA A 633 4.22 2.96 -28.27
CA ALA A 633 4.83 1.68 -27.94
C ALA A 633 5.60 1.73 -26.61
N GLU A 634 5.57 0.63 -25.85
CA GLU A 634 6.18 0.52 -24.52
C GLU A 634 7.69 0.80 -24.49
N ASN A 635 8.40 0.52 -25.60
CA ASN A 635 9.82 0.83 -25.72
C ASN A 635 10.13 2.34 -25.78
N ASN A 636 9.11 3.18 -25.99
CA ASN A 636 9.18 4.62 -25.89
C ASN A 636 8.63 5.15 -24.56
N GLU A 637 8.09 4.32 -23.67
CA GLU A 637 7.64 4.75 -22.34
C GLU A 637 8.86 5.13 -21.47
N ILE A 638 8.84 6.35 -20.92
CA ILE A 638 9.92 6.91 -20.10
C ILE A 638 9.48 7.22 -18.66
N GLY A 639 8.20 7.03 -18.33
CA GLY A 639 7.68 7.14 -16.98
C GLY A 639 6.15 6.98 -16.90
N SER A 640 5.66 6.65 -15.72
CA SER A 640 4.23 6.45 -15.41
C SER A 640 3.90 7.08 -14.05
N GLY A 641 2.75 7.74 -13.92
CA GLY A 641 2.32 8.36 -12.66
C GLY A 641 0.81 8.65 -12.62
N GLY A 642 0.33 9.33 -11.58
CA GLY A 642 -1.11 9.52 -11.32
C GLY A 642 -1.91 10.34 -12.36
N TYR A 643 -1.23 10.95 -13.32
CA TYR A 643 -1.85 11.57 -14.50
C TYR A 643 -2.03 10.57 -15.66
N GLY A 644 -1.11 9.61 -15.80
CA GLY A 644 -1.01 8.69 -16.94
C GLY A 644 0.45 8.35 -17.29
N LYS A 645 0.71 8.04 -18.56
CA LYS A 645 2.01 7.59 -19.08
C LYS A 645 2.74 8.69 -19.84
N VAL A 646 4.08 8.68 -19.79
CA VAL A 646 4.97 9.60 -20.50
C VAL A 646 5.77 8.84 -21.54
N TYR A 647 5.70 9.28 -22.80
CA TYR A 647 6.38 8.65 -23.93
C TYR A 647 7.43 9.59 -24.53
N LYS A 648 8.57 9.04 -24.96
CA LYS A 648 9.52 9.72 -25.84
C LYS A 648 9.00 9.70 -27.28
N GLY A 649 8.95 10.86 -27.91
CA GLY A 649 8.64 10.99 -29.33
C GLY A 649 9.72 11.75 -30.09
N ILE A 650 9.74 11.62 -31.42
CA ILE A 650 10.57 12.44 -32.32
C ILE A 650 9.65 13.08 -33.35
N LEU A 651 9.45 14.40 -33.26
CA LEU A 651 8.61 15.16 -34.19
C LEU A 651 9.18 15.14 -35.62
N ALA A 652 8.36 15.51 -36.60
CA ALA A 652 8.72 15.46 -38.02
C ALA A 652 9.93 16.36 -38.40
N ASP A 653 10.26 17.35 -37.57
CA ASP A 653 11.44 18.22 -37.70
C ASP A 653 12.71 17.65 -37.03
N GLY A 654 12.62 16.48 -36.40
CA GLY A 654 13.70 15.82 -35.65
C GLY A 654 13.75 16.16 -34.16
N THR A 655 12.87 17.04 -33.66
CA THR A 655 12.85 17.44 -32.24
C THR A 655 12.43 16.27 -31.34
N SER A 656 13.28 15.93 -30.36
CA SER A 656 12.93 14.94 -29.33
C SER A 656 12.02 15.57 -28.27
N VAL A 657 10.88 14.92 -28.00
CA VAL A 657 9.83 15.41 -27.09
C VAL A 657 9.44 14.35 -26.06
N ALA A 658 8.92 14.81 -24.91
CA ALA A 658 8.26 13.98 -23.92
C ALA A 658 6.75 14.24 -23.96
N ILE A 659 5.94 13.20 -24.13
CA ILE A 659 4.49 13.28 -24.33
C ILE A 659 3.80 12.62 -23.15
N LYS A 660 3.27 13.43 -22.23
CA LYS A 660 2.50 13.01 -21.05
C LYS A 660 1.04 12.84 -21.48
N ARG A 661 0.60 11.59 -21.65
CA ARG A 661 -0.75 11.21 -22.10
C ARG A 661 -1.60 10.83 -20.88
N ALA A 662 -2.76 11.47 -20.73
CA ALA A 662 -3.66 11.24 -19.62
C ALA A 662 -4.27 9.82 -19.67
N GLU A 663 -4.52 9.24 -18.50
CA GLU A 663 -5.27 7.98 -18.40
C GLU A 663 -6.77 8.19 -18.62
N TYR A 664 -7.39 7.34 -19.46
CA TYR A 664 -8.79 7.47 -19.86
C TYR A 664 -9.72 7.40 -18.64
N GLY A 665 -10.60 8.40 -18.50
CA GLY A 665 -11.54 8.50 -17.37
C GLY A 665 -11.01 9.20 -16.11
N SER A 666 -9.73 9.60 -16.04
CA SER A 666 -9.17 10.29 -14.87
C SER A 666 -9.75 11.70 -14.68
N LYS A 667 -10.66 11.86 -13.70
CA LYS A 667 -11.18 13.18 -13.26
C LYS A 667 -10.09 14.12 -12.75
N GLN A 668 -8.99 13.56 -12.22
CA GLN A 668 -7.82 14.32 -11.76
C GLN A 668 -6.97 14.80 -12.96
N GLY A 669 -6.77 13.94 -13.97
CA GLY A 669 -6.03 14.27 -15.19
C GLY A 669 -6.60 15.48 -15.94
N ALA A 670 -7.93 15.60 -16.05
CA ALA A 670 -8.57 16.74 -16.72
C ALA A 670 -8.35 18.09 -16.00
N LEU A 671 -8.21 18.10 -14.68
CA LEU A 671 -7.90 19.30 -13.89
C LEU A 671 -6.43 19.68 -14.02
N GLU A 672 -5.54 18.69 -13.92
CA GLU A 672 -4.09 18.89 -14.09
C GLU A 672 -3.76 19.36 -15.52
N PHE A 673 -4.39 18.78 -16.55
CA PHE A 673 -4.23 19.17 -17.96
C PHE A 673 -4.53 20.64 -18.19
N LYS A 674 -5.67 21.13 -17.69
CA LYS A 674 -6.06 22.54 -17.79
C LYS A 674 -5.06 23.45 -17.06
N ASN A 675 -4.65 23.05 -15.86
CA ASN A 675 -3.75 23.83 -15.01
C ASN A 675 -2.35 23.96 -15.62
N GLU A 676 -1.77 22.86 -16.14
CA GLU A 676 -0.46 22.89 -16.79
C GLU A 676 -0.45 23.76 -18.05
N ILE A 677 -1.48 23.68 -18.90
CA ILE A 677 -1.60 24.56 -20.09
C ILE A 677 -1.71 26.03 -19.66
N GLU A 678 -2.55 26.34 -18.67
CA GLU A 678 -2.76 27.71 -18.21
C GLU A 678 -1.53 28.32 -17.52
N LEU A 679 -0.73 27.51 -16.83
CA LEU A 679 0.48 27.96 -16.14
C LEU A 679 1.71 27.99 -17.04
N LEU A 680 2.05 26.89 -17.71
CA LEU A 680 3.29 26.78 -18.51
C LEU A 680 3.26 27.67 -19.75
N SER A 681 2.08 28.04 -20.24
CA SER A 681 1.96 29.07 -21.29
C SER A 681 2.45 30.46 -20.85
N ARG A 682 2.53 30.74 -19.54
CA ARG A 682 2.93 32.03 -18.96
C ARG A 682 4.40 32.07 -18.51
N VAL A 683 5.03 30.92 -18.27
CA VAL A 683 6.37 30.83 -17.67
C VAL A 683 7.42 30.28 -18.63
N HIS A 684 8.52 31.02 -18.80
CA HIS A 684 9.62 30.62 -19.68
C HIS A 684 10.94 30.87 -18.96
N HIS A 685 11.57 29.81 -18.46
CA HIS A 685 12.83 29.92 -17.72
C HIS A 685 13.71 28.68 -17.91
N LYS A 686 15.03 28.89 -18.03
CA LYS A 686 16.03 27.83 -18.32
C LYS A 686 16.05 26.67 -17.31
N ASN A 687 15.55 26.89 -16.10
CA ASN A 687 15.45 25.88 -15.03
C ASN A 687 14.01 25.39 -14.79
N LEU A 688 13.10 25.64 -15.73
CA LEU A 688 11.79 24.97 -15.80
C LEU A 688 11.76 24.11 -17.08
N VAL A 689 10.87 23.11 -17.12
CA VAL A 689 10.57 22.34 -18.33
C VAL A 689 9.61 23.13 -19.20
N SER A 690 9.97 23.30 -20.48
CA SER A 690 9.20 24.05 -21.47
C SER A 690 8.08 23.18 -22.04
N LEU A 691 6.85 23.70 -22.01
CA LEU A 691 5.72 23.13 -22.74
C LEU A 691 5.85 23.51 -24.23
N ILE A 692 6.10 22.53 -25.09
CA ILE A 692 6.16 22.70 -26.55
C ILE A 692 4.73 22.77 -27.12
N GLY A 693 3.79 22.05 -26.53
CA GLY A 693 2.41 22.01 -27.01
C GLY A 693 1.49 21.04 -26.29
N PHE A 694 0.31 20.83 -26.85
CA PHE A 694 -0.70 19.92 -26.32
C PHE A 694 -1.55 19.31 -27.44
N CYS A 695 -2.24 18.22 -27.13
CA CYS A 695 -3.28 17.61 -27.96
C CYS A 695 -4.56 17.49 -27.14
N TYR A 696 -5.69 17.86 -27.75
CA TYR A 696 -7.04 17.71 -27.21
C TYR A 696 -7.98 17.31 -28.36
N GLU A 697 -7.98 16.02 -28.70
CA GLU A 697 -8.64 15.48 -29.89
C GLU A 697 -9.13 14.06 -29.59
N GLN A 698 -10.29 13.64 -30.12
CA GLN A 698 -10.82 12.27 -29.97
C GLN A 698 -10.99 11.77 -28.51
N GLY A 699 -11.05 12.69 -27.53
CA GLY A 699 -11.12 12.37 -26.09
C GLY A 699 -9.75 12.23 -25.42
N GLU A 700 -8.66 12.26 -26.19
CA GLU A 700 -7.29 12.21 -25.71
C GLU A 700 -6.82 13.56 -25.17
N GLN A 701 -6.10 13.54 -24.05
CA GLN A 701 -5.50 14.72 -23.42
C GLN A 701 -3.99 14.46 -23.30
N MET A 702 -3.18 15.22 -24.01
CA MET A 702 -1.72 15.05 -23.98
C MET A 702 -0.98 16.37 -23.89
N LEU A 703 0.07 16.39 -23.07
CA LEU A 703 1.00 17.52 -22.95
C LEU A 703 2.35 17.13 -23.56
N VAL A 704 2.90 18.02 -24.37
CA VAL A 704 4.14 17.81 -25.14
C VAL A 704 5.20 18.76 -24.61
N TYR A 705 6.27 18.22 -24.03
CA TYR A 705 7.38 18.96 -23.45
C TYR A 705 8.69 18.70 -24.21
N GLU A 706 9.69 19.54 -23.97
CA GLU A 706 11.07 19.20 -24.33
C GLU A 706 11.50 17.86 -23.69
N TYR A 707 12.17 17.00 -24.45
CA TYR A 707 12.72 15.76 -23.89
C TYR A 707 13.99 16.05 -23.08
N VAL A 708 13.94 15.81 -21.78
CA VAL A 708 15.07 15.99 -20.86
C VAL A 708 15.75 14.64 -20.61
N CYS A 709 16.98 14.49 -21.11
CA CYS A 709 17.58 13.18 -21.43
C CYS A 709 18.13 12.37 -20.25
N ASN A 710 18.67 13.00 -19.20
CA ASN A 710 19.25 12.28 -18.05
C ASN A 710 18.18 11.91 -16.99
N GLY A 711 16.89 12.06 -17.32
CA GLY A 711 15.78 11.67 -16.44
C GLY A 711 15.67 12.55 -15.19
N THR A 712 15.19 11.94 -14.10
CA THR A 712 14.90 12.63 -12.83
C THR A 712 16.11 12.70 -11.91
N LEU A 713 16.15 13.71 -11.03
CA LEU A 713 17.14 13.81 -9.96
C LEU A 713 17.11 12.58 -9.04
N ARG A 714 15.92 12.06 -8.70
CA ARG A 714 15.76 10.81 -7.94
C ARG A 714 16.59 9.66 -8.52
N GLN A 715 16.43 9.39 -9.82
CA GLN A 715 17.12 8.30 -10.51
C GLN A 715 18.65 8.48 -10.48
N ASN A 716 19.13 9.73 -10.56
CA ASN A 716 20.57 10.04 -10.54
C ASN A 716 21.18 10.02 -9.13
N LEU A 717 20.39 10.22 -8.07
CA LEU A 717 20.85 10.09 -6.68
C LEU A 717 20.91 8.64 -6.21
N GLN A 718 20.04 7.77 -6.71
CA GLN A 718 19.90 6.38 -6.21
C GLN A 718 20.66 5.35 -7.06
N GLY A 719 21.06 5.73 -8.28
CA GLY A 719 21.55 4.80 -9.29
C GLY A 719 20.41 3.93 -9.85
N MET A 720 20.60 3.38 -11.05
CA MET A 720 19.61 2.47 -11.64
C MET A 720 19.69 1.07 -10.99
N TYR A 721 19.18 0.95 -9.76
CA TYR A 721 18.78 -0.35 -9.21
C TYR A 721 17.51 -0.83 -9.91
N THR A 722 17.69 -1.41 -11.09
CA THR A 722 16.77 -2.42 -11.61
C THR A 722 17.22 -3.76 -11.04
N GLU A 723 16.47 -4.31 -10.08
CA GLU A 723 16.66 -5.70 -9.65
C GLU A 723 16.15 -6.66 -10.74
N SER A 724 16.93 -6.75 -11.82
CA SER A 724 16.86 -7.84 -12.79
C SER A 724 17.94 -8.86 -12.42
N ASN A 725 17.60 -9.81 -11.55
CA ASN A 725 18.51 -10.86 -11.10
C ASN A 725 18.73 -11.93 -12.19
N TYR A 726 19.47 -11.55 -13.24
CA TYR A 726 20.09 -12.48 -14.17
C TYR A 726 21.61 -12.52 -13.95
N LYS A 727 22.05 -13.39 -13.04
CA LYS A 727 23.45 -13.86 -13.00
C LYS A 727 23.50 -15.36 -13.26
N SER A 728 23.74 -15.68 -14.53
CA SER A 728 24.11 -17.02 -14.98
C SER A 728 25.30 -17.55 -14.17
N LYS A 729 25.20 -18.80 -13.73
CA LYS A 729 26.37 -19.58 -13.31
C LYS A 729 27.28 -19.86 -14.52
N SER A 730 28.53 -20.21 -14.24
CA SER A 730 29.57 -20.45 -15.24
C SER A 730 29.29 -21.66 -16.14
N ALA A 731 29.78 -21.52 -17.37
CA ALA A 731 30.05 -22.51 -18.42
C ALA A 731 29.92 -24.01 -18.08
N MET A 732 29.18 -24.72 -18.95
CA MET A 732 29.59 -26.05 -19.41
C MET A 732 29.35 -26.19 -20.92
N PHE A 733 30.22 -26.93 -21.59
CA PHE A 733 30.33 -27.07 -23.06
C PHE A 733 29.11 -27.74 -23.70
N PHE A 734 28.65 -27.23 -24.86
CA PHE A 734 28.25 -28.03 -26.03
C PHE A 734 28.38 -27.20 -27.34
N PRO A 735 28.77 -27.78 -28.50
CA PRO A 735 29.10 -27.03 -29.71
C PRO A 735 27.93 -26.87 -30.73
N PHE A 736 27.84 -25.68 -31.34
CA PHE A 736 27.44 -25.31 -32.72
C PHE A 736 26.51 -26.21 -33.59
N PRO A 737 25.75 -25.65 -34.56
CA PRO A 737 24.93 -24.42 -34.52
C PRO A 737 23.61 -24.50 -35.34
N PHE A 738 22.63 -23.63 -35.10
CA PHE A 738 21.85 -23.04 -36.21
C PHE A 738 21.26 -21.68 -35.80
N LEU A 739 21.26 -20.72 -36.74
CA LEU A 739 21.00 -19.31 -36.45
C LEU A 739 19.52 -18.97 -36.30
N PHE A 740 19.18 -18.15 -35.29
CA PHE A 740 18.11 -17.16 -35.41
C PHE A 740 18.61 -15.75 -35.04
N TYR A 741 17.99 -14.79 -35.72
CA TYR A 741 18.44 -13.44 -35.97
C TYR A 741 18.18 -12.49 -34.78
N TYR A 742 19.22 -11.85 -34.22
CA TYR A 742 19.06 -10.72 -33.28
C TYR A 742 19.89 -9.51 -33.74
N LYS A 743 19.21 -8.38 -33.96
CA LYS A 743 19.80 -7.06 -34.19
C LYS A 743 18.82 -6.02 -33.61
N LYS A 744 19.04 -5.50 -32.39
CA LYS A 744 20.04 -4.50 -31.97
C LYS A 744 19.68 -3.08 -32.42
N TYR A 745 18.91 -2.39 -31.57
CA TYR A 745 18.93 -0.93 -31.38
C TYR A 745 18.69 -0.58 -29.91
N THR A 746 19.70 -0.85 -29.06
CA THR A 746 19.84 -0.16 -27.77
C THR A 746 20.88 0.93 -27.95
N CYS A 747 20.52 2.20 -27.73
CA CYS A 747 21.54 3.20 -27.40
C CYS A 747 22.10 2.87 -26.01
N TYR A 748 23.42 3.00 -25.90
CA TYR A 748 24.19 2.42 -24.81
C TYR A 748 23.93 3.10 -23.46
N ALA A 749 24.11 2.31 -22.40
CA ALA A 749 24.40 2.85 -21.08
C ALA A 749 25.59 3.82 -21.13
N ALA A 750 25.38 5.04 -20.66
CA ALA A 750 26.47 5.85 -20.13
C ALA A 750 26.79 5.33 -18.71
N ARG A 751 28.09 5.35 -18.41
CA ARG A 751 28.76 4.97 -17.16
C ARG A 751 27.99 5.38 -15.90
N GLY A 752 28.31 4.75 -14.76
CA GLY A 752 27.88 5.24 -13.44
C GLY A 752 28.40 6.67 -13.18
N ILE A 753 27.62 7.67 -13.57
CA ILE A 753 27.91 9.08 -13.33
C ILE A 753 27.46 9.36 -11.89
N TYR A 754 28.39 9.14 -10.96
CA TYR A 754 28.23 9.63 -9.60
C TYR A 754 28.09 11.16 -9.65
N LEU A 755 26.98 11.66 -9.11
CA LEU A 755 26.80 13.09 -8.88
C LEU A 755 27.77 13.50 -7.77
N ASP A 756 28.93 14.04 -8.16
CA ASP A 756 29.83 14.71 -7.22
C ASP A 756 29.16 15.93 -6.58
N TRP A 757 29.72 16.39 -5.46
CA TRP A 757 29.18 17.51 -4.68
C TRP A 757 28.95 18.78 -5.51
N LYS A 758 29.85 19.08 -6.44
CA LYS A 758 29.80 20.26 -7.30
C LYS A 758 28.65 20.18 -8.31
N LYS A 759 28.36 19.00 -8.85
CA LYS A 759 27.13 18.75 -9.65
C LYS A 759 25.89 18.88 -8.77
N ARG A 760 25.89 18.30 -7.56
CA ARG A 760 24.76 18.38 -6.61
C ARG A 760 24.40 19.83 -6.23
N LEU A 761 25.40 20.66 -5.90
CA LEU A 761 25.20 22.10 -5.63
C LEU A 761 24.62 22.84 -6.84
N ARG A 762 25.09 22.55 -8.06
CA ARG A 762 24.57 23.18 -9.29
C ARG A 762 23.13 22.75 -9.60
N ILE A 763 22.78 21.50 -9.31
CA ILE A 763 21.41 20.99 -9.43
C ILE A 763 20.50 21.71 -8.44
N ALA A 764 20.90 21.77 -7.15
CA ALA A 764 20.16 22.50 -6.13
C ALA A 764 19.98 23.98 -6.51
N LEU A 765 21.04 24.66 -6.97
CA LEU A 765 20.96 26.04 -7.45
C LEU A 765 20.02 26.21 -8.65
N GLY A 766 20.07 25.29 -9.63
CA GLY A 766 19.19 25.31 -10.79
C GLY A 766 17.72 25.20 -10.38
N SER A 767 17.39 24.21 -9.56
CA SER A 767 16.04 24.02 -9.00
C SER A 767 15.59 25.23 -8.19
N ALA A 768 16.45 25.77 -7.32
CA ALA A 768 16.13 26.92 -6.49
C ALA A 768 15.85 28.18 -7.34
N ARG A 769 16.61 28.41 -8.41
CA ARG A 769 16.36 29.50 -9.37
C ARG A 769 15.05 29.30 -10.14
N GLY A 770 14.67 28.06 -10.44
CA GLY A 770 13.36 27.72 -11.02
C GLY A 770 12.21 28.14 -10.11
N LEU A 771 12.27 27.75 -8.83
CA LEU A 771 11.23 28.08 -7.84
C LEU A 771 11.21 29.58 -7.49
N ALA A 772 12.37 30.21 -7.31
CA ALA A 772 12.46 31.66 -7.07
C ALA A 772 11.84 32.48 -8.21
N TYR A 773 12.00 32.04 -9.45
CA TYR A 773 11.32 32.66 -10.60
C TYR A 773 9.79 32.52 -10.51
N LEU A 774 9.27 31.37 -10.10
CA LEU A 774 7.82 31.17 -9.91
C LEU A 774 7.23 32.03 -8.77
N HIS A 775 8.00 32.25 -7.70
CA HIS A 775 7.56 33.01 -6.52
C HIS A 775 7.68 34.52 -6.69
N GLU A 776 8.73 35.01 -7.33
CA GLU A 776 9.10 36.44 -7.31
C GLU A 776 9.06 37.12 -8.69
N LEU A 777 9.05 36.36 -9.80
CA LEU A 777 9.15 36.90 -11.17
C LEU A 777 7.99 36.49 -12.09
N ALA A 778 7.16 35.53 -11.71
CA ALA A 778 5.91 35.23 -12.40
C ALA A 778 4.79 36.16 -11.89
N ASP A 779 3.96 36.64 -12.82
CA ASP A 779 2.83 37.53 -12.51
C ASP A 779 1.49 36.92 -12.99
N PRO A 780 0.54 36.59 -12.08
CA PRO A 780 0.71 36.60 -10.61
C PRO A 780 1.62 35.45 -10.15
N PRO A 781 2.17 35.51 -8.91
CA PRO A 781 3.05 34.48 -8.37
C PRO A 781 2.45 33.06 -8.41
N ILE A 782 3.30 32.06 -8.64
CA ILE A 782 2.91 30.64 -8.78
C ILE A 782 3.54 29.83 -7.65
N ILE A 783 2.70 29.15 -6.86
CA ILE A 783 3.14 28.15 -5.88
C ILE A 783 3.07 26.78 -6.56
N HIS A 784 4.18 26.04 -6.58
CA HIS A 784 4.29 24.76 -7.28
C HIS A 784 3.59 23.62 -6.55
N ARG A 785 3.65 23.59 -5.21
CA ARG A 785 2.90 22.71 -4.31
C ARG A 785 3.22 21.20 -4.40
N ASP A 786 4.14 20.80 -5.27
CA ASP A 786 4.58 19.40 -5.42
C ASP A 786 6.06 19.29 -5.82
N VAL A 787 6.89 20.10 -5.17
CA VAL A 787 8.36 20.09 -5.35
C VAL A 787 8.94 18.82 -4.74
N LYS A 788 9.53 17.97 -5.58
CA LYS A 788 10.11 16.67 -5.18
C LYS A 788 11.20 16.22 -6.15
N SER A 789 12.10 15.32 -5.72
CA SER A 789 13.23 14.86 -6.55
C SER A 789 12.83 14.10 -7.84
N THR A 790 11.59 13.62 -7.97
CA THR A 790 11.08 13.07 -9.24
C THR A 790 10.62 14.16 -10.22
N ASN A 791 10.30 15.36 -9.73
CA ASN A 791 9.78 16.48 -10.53
C ASN A 791 10.90 17.49 -10.88
N ILE A 792 12.15 17.09 -10.70
CA ILE A 792 13.34 17.82 -11.13
C ILE A 792 14.05 16.93 -12.16
N LEU A 793 14.06 17.36 -13.41
CA LEU A 793 14.71 16.67 -14.53
C LEU A 793 16.11 17.24 -14.79
N LEU A 794 17.01 16.44 -15.38
CA LEU A 794 18.40 16.81 -15.67
C LEU A 794 18.69 16.77 -17.18
N ASP A 795 19.14 17.90 -17.74
CA ASP A 795 19.56 17.98 -19.15
C ASP A 795 20.92 17.28 -19.41
N ASP A 796 21.39 17.26 -20.67
CA ASP A 796 22.68 16.67 -21.07
C ASP A 796 23.88 17.20 -20.26
N ASN A 797 23.76 18.42 -19.70
CA ASN A 797 24.78 19.10 -18.93
C ASN A 797 24.54 19.00 -17.40
N PHE A 798 23.61 18.14 -16.96
CA PHE A 798 23.15 18.00 -15.58
C PHE A 798 22.59 19.30 -14.97
N LYS A 799 22.02 20.19 -15.81
CA LYS A 799 21.26 21.34 -15.32
C LYS A 799 19.85 20.90 -14.93
N ALA A 800 19.42 21.34 -13.75
CA ALA A 800 18.09 21.05 -13.24
C ALA A 800 17.00 21.86 -13.97
N LYS A 801 15.92 21.18 -14.33
CA LYS A 801 14.66 21.75 -14.83
C LYS A 801 13.50 21.23 -13.98
N VAL A 802 12.75 22.13 -13.35
CA VAL A 802 11.56 21.79 -12.55
C VAL A 802 10.37 21.52 -13.47
N ALA A 803 9.59 20.48 -13.18
CA ALA A 803 8.55 19.89 -14.03
C ALA A 803 7.26 19.60 -13.24
N ASP A 804 6.20 19.20 -13.96
CA ASP A 804 4.95 18.67 -13.40
C ASP A 804 4.10 19.70 -12.62
N PHE A 805 3.47 20.61 -13.36
CA PHE A 805 2.75 21.77 -12.79
C PHE A 805 1.27 21.49 -12.48
N GLY A 806 0.83 20.21 -12.54
CA GLY A 806 -0.58 19.83 -12.43
C GLY A 806 -1.27 20.29 -11.13
N LEU A 807 -0.53 20.37 -10.02
CA LEU A 807 -1.04 20.78 -8.70
C LEU A 807 -0.81 22.26 -8.35
N SER A 808 -0.01 22.97 -9.14
CA SER A 808 0.45 24.34 -8.92
C SER A 808 -0.72 25.34 -8.86
N LYS A 809 -0.52 26.52 -8.27
CA LYS A 809 -1.61 27.50 -8.04
C LYS A 809 -1.13 28.95 -8.16
N LEU A 810 -1.92 29.78 -8.85
CA LEU A 810 -1.75 31.24 -8.92
C LEU A 810 -2.17 31.91 -7.60
N VAL A 811 -1.38 32.87 -7.14
CA VAL A 811 -1.66 33.71 -5.96
C VAL A 811 -2.31 35.01 -6.42
N ALA A 812 -3.65 35.02 -6.49
CA ALA A 812 -4.41 36.14 -7.04
C ALA A 812 -4.55 37.36 -6.10
N ASP A 813 -4.09 37.25 -4.85
CA ASP A 813 -4.30 38.26 -3.80
C ASP A 813 -3.05 38.38 -2.92
N THR A 814 -2.11 39.22 -3.37
CA THR A 814 -0.79 39.39 -2.76
C THR A 814 -0.82 40.08 -1.39
N GLU A 815 -1.95 40.68 -0.99
CA GLU A 815 -2.08 41.37 0.31
C GLU A 815 -2.21 40.41 1.49
N LYS A 816 -2.63 39.15 1.26
CA LYS A 816 -2.88 38.17 2.34
C LYS A 816 -1.70 37.27 2.68
N GLY A 817 -0.69 37.16 1.82
CA GLY A 817 0.50 36.31 2.01
C GLY A 817 0.24 34.80 2.07
N HIS A 818 -1.00 34.34 1.86
CA HIS A 818 -1.37 32.93 1.83
C HIS A 818 -2.66 32.71 1.05
N VAL A 819 -2.90 31.46 0.62
CA VAL A 819 -4.08 31.03 -0.14
C VAL A 819 -4.72 29.84 0.56
N SER A 820 -5.88 30.05 1.20
CA SER A 820 -6.67 28.96 1.80
C SER A 820 -7.15 28.00 0.71
N THR A 821 -6.83 26.71 0.85
CA THR A 821 -7.11 25.70 -0.19
C THR A 821 -7.05 24.28 0.37
N GLN A 822 -7.83 23.36 -0.20
CA GLN A 822 -7.71 21.91 0.10
C GLN A 822 -6.24 21.47 0.06
N VAL A 823 -5.82 20.58 0.97
CA VAL A 823 -4.45 20.08 1.01
C VAL A 823 -4.20 19.15 -0.18
N LYS A 824 -3.14 19.41 -0.96
CA LYS A 824 -2.61 18.53 -2.01
C LYS A 824 -1.07 18.64 -2.04
N GLY A 825 -0.38 17.55 -2.37
CA GLY A 825 1.07 17.45 -2.47
C GLY A 825 1.54 16.02 -2.14
N THR A 826 2.82 15.71 -2.37
CA THR A 826 3.37 14.38 -2.11
C THR A 826 3.76 14.16 -0.64
N LEU A 827 3.33 13.02 -0.06
CA LEU A 827 3.69 12.61 1.31
C LEU A 827 5.22 12.55 1.50
N GLY A 828 5.71 13.13 2.59
CA GLY A 828 7.14 13.26 2.87
C GLY A 828 7.80 14.53 2.32
N TYR A 829 7.13 15.31 1.47
CA TYR A 829 7.53 16.67 1.08
C TYR A 829 6.57 17.74 1.61
N LEU A 830 5.34 17.34 1.95
CA LEU A 830 4.26 18.23 2.34
C LEU A 830 4.59 19.06 3.60
N ASP A 831 4.43 20.37 3.47
CA ASP A 831 4.59 21.35 4.55
C ASP A 831 3.61 21.08 5.72
N PRO A 832 4.12 20.86 6.95
CA PRO A 832 3.28 20.64 8.13
C PRO A 832 2.33 21.80 8.45
N GLU A 833 2.75 23.05 8.26
CA GLU A 833 1.92 24.22 8.57
C GLU A 833 0.76 24.32 7.58
N TYR A 834 1.02 24.12 6.29
CA TYR A 834 -0.02 24.01 5.26
C TYR A 834 -0.97 22.82 5.53
N TYR A 835 -0.44 21.66 5.91
CA TYR A 835 -1.25 20.48 6.24
C TYR A 835 -2.20 20.75 7.43
N MET A 836 -1.72 21.40 8.49
CA MET A 836 -2.51 21.71 9.69
C MET A 836 -3.51 22.85 9.49
N THR A 837 -3.11 23.92 8.78
CA THR A 837 -3.89 25.17 8.69
C THR A 837 -4.73 25.29 7.42
N GLN A 838 -4.44 24.49 6.40
CA GLN A 838 -4.96 24.61 5.03
C GLN A 838 -4.58 25.95 4.32
N GLN A 839 -3.62 26.69 4.87
CA GLN A 839 -3.08 27.93 4.29
C GLN A 839 -1.85 27.59 3.45
N LEU A 840 -1.94 27.72 2.12
CA LEU A 840 -0.83 27.49 1.20
C LEU A 840 -0.06 28.81 0.96
N SER A 841 1.26 28.80 1.08
CA SER A 841 2.12 29.94 0.73
C SER A 841 3.34 29.49 -0.07
N GLU A 842 4.13 30.43 -0.58
CA GLU A 842 5.41 30.14 -1.24
C GLU A 842 6.39 29.43 -0.28
N LYS A 843 6.23 29.62 1.04
CA LYS A 843 6.98 28.92 2.09
C LYS A 843 6.70 27.42 2.15
N SER A 844 5.61 26.94 1.57
CA SER A 844 5.32 25.50 1.45
C SER A 844 6.19 24.83 0.38
N ASP A 845 6.52 25.55 -0.69
CA ASP A 845 7.53 25.11 -1.67
C ASP A 845 8.93 25.16 -1.08
N VAL A 846 9.25 26.16 -0.24
CA VAL A 846 10.53 26.24 0.47
C VAL A 846 10.74 25.01 1.36
N TYR A 847 9.72 24.59 2.12
CA TYR A 847 9.77 23.36 2.93
C TYR A 847 10.03 22.13 2.05
N SER A 848 9.23 21.99 0.99
CA SER A 848 9.33 20.87 0.03
C SER A 848 10.73 20.82 -0.62
N PHE A 849 11.31 21.96 -0.96
CA PHE A 849 12.67 22.08 -1.49
C PHE A 849 13.74 21.75 -0.45
N GLY A 850 13.55 22.14 0.82
CA GLY A 850 14.43 21.75 1.92
C GLY A 850 14.53 20.23 2.08
N VAL A 851 13.42 19.50 1.92
CA VAL A 851 13.45 18.02 1.88
C VAL A 851 14.29 17.51 0.70
N VAL A 852 14.13 18.09 -0.50
CA VAL A 852 14.97 17.75 -1.67
C VAL A 852 16.46 18.02 -1.41
N MET A 853 16.82 19.08 -0.69
CA MET A 853 18.21 19.34 -0.30
C MET A 853 18.78 18.22 0.60
N LEU A 854 17.98 17.68 1.52
CA LEU A 854 18.39 16.54 2.36
C LEU A 854 18.52 15.22 1.57
N GLU A 855 17.68 15.00 0.54
CA GLU A 855 17.88 13.90 -0.41
C GLU A 855 19.18 14.06 -1.18
N ILE A 856 19.49 15.27 -1.65
CA ILE A 856 20.75 15.58 -2.36
C ILE A 856 21.96 15.26 -1.48
N VAL A 857 21.90 15.51 -0.16
CA VAL A 857 22.99 15.20 0.78
C VAL A 857 23.10 13.70 1.09
N SER A 858 21.99 12.96 1.18
CA SER A 858 21.96 11.58 1.69
C SER A 858 21.83 10.48 0.64
N GLY A 859 21.34 10.80 -0.57
CA GLY A 859 20.93 9.83 -1.58
C GLY A 859 19.65 9.04 -1.22
N ARG A 860 19.02 9.34 -0.08
CA ARG A 860 17.90 8.55 0.49
C ARG A 860 16.53 9.10 0.07
N LEU A 861 15.52 8.23 0.08
CA LEU A 861 14.13 8.64 0.01
C LEU A 861 13.75 9.46 1.28
N PRO A 862 12.86 10.47 1.18
CA PRO A 862 12.40 11.23 2.35
C PRO A 862 11.75 10.37 3.42
N ILE A 863 11.04 9.30 3.01
CA ILE A 863 10.47 8.30 3.90
C ILE A 863 11.04 6.93 3.48
N SER A 864 11.67 6.23 4.42
CA SER A 864 12.20 4.87 4.20
C SER A 864 12.10 4.06 5.48
N LYS A 865 11.54 2.85 5.41
CA LYS A 865 11.35 1.95 6.56
C LYS A 865 10.71 2.64 7.77
N GLY A 866 9.68 3.47 7.53
CA GLY A 866 8.95 4.22 8.57
C GLY A 866 9.71 5.43 9.16
N ARG A 867 10.93 5.73 8.71
CA ARG A 867 11.71 6.89 9.18
C ARG A 867 11.64 8.05 8.21
N TYR A 868 11.54 9.27 8.75
CA TYR A 868 11.44 10.52 8.00
C TYR A 868 12.76 11.28 8.02
N ILE A 869 13.27 11.67 6.85
CA ILE A 869 14.60 12.24 6.64
C ILE A 869 14.88 13.48 7.48
N VAL A 870 13.92 14.42 7.58
CA VAL A 870 14.08 15.65 8.36
C VAL A 870 14.31 15.33 9.84
N ARG A 871 13.64 14.31 10.38
CA ARG A 871 13.81 13.87 11.77
C ARG A 871 15.18 13.22 11.98
N GLU A 872 15.62 12.35 11.07
CA GLU A 872 16.93 11.70 11.16
C GLU A 872 18.06 12.75 11.14
N PHE A 873 18.01 13.73 10.21
CA PHE A 873 18.99 14.84 10.18
C PHE A 873 18.92 15.69 11.46
N ARG A 874 17.72 16.09 11.91
CA ARG A 874 17.55 16.92 13.12
C ARG A 874 18.06 16.24 14.39
N MET A 875 18.03 14.89 14.45
CA MET A 875 18.56 14.12 15.57
C MET A 875 20.07 13.82 15.47
N ALA A 876 20.64 13.90 14.27
CA ALA A 876 22.04 13.53 14.01
C ALA A 876 23.00 14.72 13.86
N ILE A 877 22.52 15.93 13.57
CA ILE A 877 23.38 17.11 13.46
C ILE A 877 24.06 17.41 14.81
N ASP A 878 25.40 17.36 14.82
CA ASP A 878 26.23 17.84 15.92
C ASP A 878 27.11 19.00 15.43
N PRO A 879 26.84 20.25 15.85
CA PRO A 879 27.67 21.40 15.50
C PRO A 879 29.11 21.34 15.98
N ASN A 880 29.43 20.46 16.93
CA ASN A 880 30.77 20.31 17.49
C ASN A 880 31.65 19.35 16.67
N ASP A 881 31.04 18.42 15.92
CA ASP A 881 31.75 17.53 15.00
C ASP A 881 32.32 18.34 13.82
N GLN A 882 33.65 18.30 13.69
CA GLN A 882 34.39 19.02 12.66
C GLN A 882 34.58 18.22 11.36
N ASP A 883 34.31 16.93 11.36
CA ASP A 883 34.59 16.05 10.22
C ASP A 883 33.32 15.80 9.39
N TYR A 884 32.20 15.44 10.05
CA TYR A 884 30.95 15.09 9.36
C TYR A 884 29.70 15.87 9.84
N TYR A 885 29.85 16.84 10.74
CA TYR A 885 28.73 17.60 11.33
C TYR A 885 27.67 16.69 12.01
N GLY A 886 28.10 15.52 12.51
CA GLY A 886 27.30 14.45 13.10
C GLY A 886 26.68 13.47 12.08
N LEU A 887 26.88 13.70 10.78
CA LEU A 887 26.11 13.05 9.71
C LEU A 887 26.79 11.86 9.03
N GLN A 888 27.90 11.33 9.55
CA GLN A 888 28.69 10.27 8.90
C GLN A 888 27.85 9.05 8.46
N GLY A 889 26.87 8.65 9.28
CA GLY A 889 25.92 7.56 9.00
C GLY A 889 24.72 7.93 8.12
N ILE A 890 24.63 9.17 7.61
CA ILE A 890 23.50 9.72 6.84
C ILE A 890 23.93 10.23 5.46
N VAL A 891 25.08 10.91 5.35
CA VAL A 891 25.61 11.46 4.08
C VAL A 891 25.84 10.35 3.07
N ASP A 892 25.60 10.66 1.79
CA ASP A 892 25.92 9.78 0.67
C ASP A 892 27.45 9.58 0.55
N PRO A 893 27.95 8.34 0.56
CA PRO A 893 29.38 8.05 0.39
C PRO A 893 30.03 8.71 -0.84
N ALA A 894 29.25 8.97 -1.91
CA ALA A 894 29.75 9.64 -3.11
C ALA A 894 30.10 11.13 -2.92
N ILE A 895 29.84 11.71 -1.75
CA ILE A 895 30.21 13.10 -1.39
C ILE A 895 30.92 13.21 -0.03
N TYR A 896 31.45 12.12 0.53
CA TYR A 896 32.21 12.17 1.80
C TYR A 896 33.40 13.14 1.76
N ASP A 897 34.10 13.26 0.64
CA ASP A 897 35.18 14.25 0.48
C ASP A 897 34.70 15.69 0.70
N ALA A 898 33.44 15.99 0.36
CA ALA A 898 32.83 17.30 0.55
C ALA A 898 32.25 17.53 1.96
N ALA A 899 31.99 16.48 2.73
CA ALA A 899 31.39 16.61 4.08
C ALA A 899 32.22 17.52 5.02
N HIS A 900 33.52 17.58 4.77
CA HIS A 900 34.50 18.37 5.49
C HIS A 900 34.52 19.87 5.10
N THR A 901 33.82 20.31 4.04
CA THR A 901 33.84 21.72 3.61
C THR A 901 32.86 22.60 4.38
N THR A 902 33.25 23.86 4.62
CA THR A 902 32.34 24.88 5.18
C THR A 902 31.10 25.08 4.29
N GLY A 903 31.24 24.91 2.97
CA GLY A 903 30.14 24.95 2.02
C GLY A 903 29.10 23.86 2.26
N PHE A 904 29.55 22.62 2.49
CA PHE A 904 28.66 21.51 2.85
C PHE A 904 27.90 21.77 4.15
N ARG A 905 28.60 22.22 5.22
CA ARG A 905 27.93 22.54 6.49
C ARG A 905 26.88 23.65 6.34
N ARG A 906 27.18 24.72 5.60
CA ARG A 906 26.19 25.79 5.34
C ARG A 906 25.03 25.30 4.48
N PHE A 907 25.25 24.39 3.52
CA PHE A 907 24.18 23.78 2.74
C PHE A 907 23.22 22.96 3.59
N VAL A 908 23.74 22.17 4.55
CA VAL A 908 22.91 21.43 5.51
C VAL A 908 22.15 22.38 6.43
N GLN A 909 22.78 23.43 6.94
CA GLN A 909 22.09 24.46 7.75
C GLN A 909 20.94 25.11 6.98
N LEU A 910 21.19 25.55 5.74
CA LEU A 910 20.16 26.14 4.88
C LEU A 910 19.02 25.16 4.57
N ALA A 911 19.31 23.87 4.38
CA ALA A 911 18.28 22.84 4.23
C ALA A 911 17.41 22.73 5.50
N MET A 912 18.02 22.78 6.70
CA MET A 912 17.31 22.75 7.97
C MET A 912 16.50 24.03 8.23
N GLU A 913 17.00 25.20 7.84
CA GLU A 913 16.26 26.48 7.85
C GLU A 913 15.04 26.44 6.91
N CYS A 914 15.16 25.75 5.76
CA CYS A 914 14.03 25.54 4.83
C CYS A 914 12.94 24.61 5.41
N VAL A 915 13.31 23.59 6.20
CA VAL A 915 12.35 22.64 6.83
C VAL A 915 11.99 23.00 8.28
N ASP A 916 12.10 24.27 8.68
CA ASP A 916 11.52 24.75 9.94
C ASP A 916 10.00 24.51 9.94
N GLU A 917 9.45 24.17 11.11
CA GLU A 917 8.02 23.90 11.26
C GLU A 917 7.16 25.16 11.05
N SER A 918 7.70 26.36 11.29
CA SER A 918 7.03 27.62 10.97
C SER A 918 7.49 28.23 9.65
N ALA A 919 6.54 28.43 8.73
CA ALA A 919 6.69 29.14 7.47
C ALA A 919 7.34 30.54 7.61
N SER A 920 7.05 31.23 8.72
CA SER A 920 7.58 32.57 9.03
C SER A 920 9.11 32.62 9.20
N LYS A 921 9.74 31.51 9.61
CA LYS A 921 11.19 31.41 9.83
C LYS A 921 11.94 30.92 8.59
N ARG A 922 11.25 30.28 7.65
CA ARG A 922 11.87 29.75 6.43
C ARG A 922 12.36 30.91 5.54
N PRO A 923 13.50 30.78 4.85
CA PRO A 923 13.97 31.79 3.89
C PRO A 923 13.01 31.97 2.70
N THR A 924 13.22 32.96 1.83
CA THR A 924 12.61 32.96 0.48
C THR A 924 13.49 32.16 -0.47
N MET A 925 12.92 31.66 -1.58
CA MET A 925 13.71 30.93 -2.57
C MET A 925 14.85 31.76 -3.17
N ASN A 926 14.72 33.08 -3.29
CA ASN A 926 15.81 33.97 -3.71
C ASN A 926 16.93 34.08 -2.66
N SER A 927 16.61 34.08 -1.37
CA SER A 927 17.63 33.96 -0.31
C SER A 927 18.36 32.61 -0.39
N VAL A 928 17.63 31.51 -0.60
CA VAL A 928 18.21 30.16 -0.81
C VAL A 928 19.14 30.16 -2.03
N VAL A 929 18.75 30.80 -3.14
CA VAL A 929 19.60 30.97 -4.34
C VAL A 929 20.91 31.70 -4.00
N LYS A 930 20.83 32.86 -3.33
CA LYS A 930 22.01 33.67 -2.97
C LYS A 930 22.98 32.90 -2.07
N GLU A 931 22.47 32.13 -1.12
CA GLU A 931 23.30 31.31 -0.25
C GLU A 931 23.99 30.17 -1.00
N ILE A 932 23.28 29.42 -1.85
CA ILE A 932 23.89 28.34 -2.64
C ILE A 932 24.91 28.91 -3.66
N GLU A 933 24.66 30.11 -4.21
CA GLU A 933 25.65 30.84 -5.03
C GLU A 933 26.90 31.20 -4.23
N ALA A 934 26.77 31.71 -3.01
CA ALA A 934 27.90 32.01 -2.14
C ALA A 934 28.74 30.76 -1.82
N MET A 935 28.09 29.61 -1.57
CA MET A 935 28.77 28.32 -1.37
C MET A 935 29.56 27.88 -2.62
N LEU A 936 28.95 28.00 -3.81
CA LEU A 936 29.60 27.68 -5.09
C LEU A 936 30.77 28.62 -5.44
N HIS A 937 30.72 29.88 -5.00
CA HIS A 937 31.84 30.82 -5.12
C HIS A 937 32.98 30.51 -4.15
N GLY A 938 32.65 30.11 -2.92
CA GLY A 938 33.63 29.68 -1.91
C GLY A 938 34.45 28.45 -2.32
N GLU A 939 33.87 27.53 -3.11
CA GLU A 939 34.56 26.36 -3.67
C GLU A 939 35.27 26.64 -5.03
N GLY A 940 35.54 27.92 -5.35
CA GLY A 940 36.51 28.29 -6.38
C GLY A 940 35.99 28.32 -7.82
N LEU A 941 34.82 28.89 -8.08
CA LEU A 941 34.41 29.29 -9.44
C LEU A 941 33.96 30.74 -9.49
N SER A 942 34.49 31.48 -10.46
CA SER A 942 33.94 32.75 -10.90
C SER A 942 32.66 32.56 -11.73
N SER A 943 31.64 33.37 -11.47
CA SER A 943 30.49 33.52 -12.36
C SER A 943 30.86 34.50 -13.47
N GLY A 944 31.10 33.97 -14.67
CA GLY A 944 31.16 34.79 -15.87
C GLY A 944 29.77 35.31 -16.25
N SER A 945 29.37 36.45 -15.69
CA SER A 945 28.26 37.23 -16.23
C SER A 945 28.79 38.26 -17.23
N SER A 946 28.54 38.05 -18.52
CA SER A 946 28.47 39.17 -19.46
C SER A 946 27.48 38.86 -20.59
N SER A 947 26.66 39.86 -20.89
CA SER A 947 25.75 39.90 -22.01
C SER A 947 26.49 40.32 -23.28
N THR A 948 26.66 39.40 -24.23
CA THR A 948 26.92 39.73 -25.64
C THR A 948 26.07 38.84 -26.54
N VAL A 949 25.44 39.47 -27.53
CA VAL A 949 24.62 38.80 -28.54
C VAL A 949 25.56 38.27 -29.63
N GLU A 950 25.64 36.95 -29.79
CA GLU A 950 26.22 36.33 -30.99
C GLU A 950 25.19 35.40 -31.63
N PHE A 951 24.83 35.73 -32.87
CA PHE A 951 24.10 34.86 -33.78
C PHE A 951 25.07 33.82 -34.34
N GLU A 952 24.70 32.54 -34.34
CA GLU A 952 25.22 31.60 -35.33
C GLU A 952 24.16 30.57 -35.76
N HIS A 953 24.39 29.96 -36.93
CA HIS A 953 23.32 29.53 -37.84
C HIS A 953 22.93 28.03 -37.76
N ALA A 954 21.82 27.72 -38.44
CA ALA A 954 21.22 26.38 -38.53
C ALA A 954 21.95 25.40 -39.47
N GLY A 955 21.69 24.10 -39.28
CA GLY A 955 22.16 22.98 -40.11
C GLY A 955 23.37 22.25 -39.50
N THR A 956 23.45 20.91 -39.46
CA THR A 956 22.95 19.93 -40.45
C THR A 956 22.65 18.57 -39.77
N PRO A 957 21.65 17.78 -40.22
CA PRO A 957 21.20 16.55 -39.54
C PRO A 957 22.12 15.33 -39.71
N CYS A 958 21.90 14.33 -38.83
CA CYS A 958 22.59 13.04 -38.84
C CYS A 958 22.27 12.20 -40.09
N HIS A 959 23.29 11.79 -40.86
CA HIS A 959 23.14 10.69 -41.82
C HIS A 959 24.40 9.83 -42.05
N LEU A 960 24.15 8.52 -42.08
CA LEU A 960 24.80 7.46 -42.88
C LEU A 960 26.29 7.10 -42.70
N TYR A 961 26.48 5.88 -42.15
CA TYR A 961 27.42 4.84 -42.57
C TYR A 961 28.62 5.22 -43.45
N SER A 962 29.81 5.09 -42.87
CA SER A 962 30.98 4.54 -43.55
C SER A 962 31.74 3.62 -42.59
N GLY A 963 31.91 2.35 -42.95
CA GLY A 963 32.60 1.36 -42.11
C GLY A 963 34.12 1.43 -42.28
N PRO A 964 34.93 1.23 -41.21
CA PRO A 964 36.37 1.26 -41.34
C PRO A 964 36.88 -0.03 -42.01
N VAL A 965 37.58 0.15 -43.13
CA VAL A 965 38.41 -0.88 -43.76
C VAL A 965 39.58 -1.24 -42.85
N VAL A 966 39.91 -2.52 -42.76
CA VAL A 966 41.12 -3.01 -42.07
C VAL A 966 42.36 -2.68 -42.92
N THR A 967 43.28 -1.88 -42.39
CA THR A 967 44.68 -1.85 -42.83
C THR A 967 45.62 -1.74 -41.64
N ALA A 968 46.66 -2.58 -41.65
CA ALA A 968 47.60 -2.75 -40.55
C ALA A 968 48.50 -1.53 -40.30
N ARG A 969 49.01 -1.42 -39.06
CA ARG A 969 50.29 -0.74 -38.79
C ARG A 969 51.19 -1.62 -37.93
N SER A 970 52.48 -1.53 -38.25
CA SER A 970 53.58 -2.39 -37.82
C SER A 970 54.30 -1.90 -36.57
N ASN A 971 54.83 -2.87 -35.80
CA ASN A 971 56.06 -2.86 -35.00
C ASN A 971 56.70 -1.53 -34.55
N SER A 972 56.94 -1.42 -33.23
CA SER A 972 58.31 -1.34 -32.71
C SER A 972 58.44 -1.82 -31.24
N SER A 973 59.53 -2.56 -30.99
CA SER A 973 60.21 -2.91 -29.72
C SER A 973 60.21 -1.82 -28.61
N SER A 974 60.37 -2.08 -27.29
CA SER A 974 60.61 -3.30 -26.45
C SER A 974 60.34 -2.92 -24.94
N SER A 975 60.70 -3.61 -23.84
CA SER A 975 61.59 -4.77 -23.55
C SER A 975 61.32 -5.46 -22.18
N ILE A 976 61.32 -6.80 -22.18
CA ILE A 976 62.00 -7.76 -21.25
C ILE A 976 62.05 -7.49 -19.72
N GLY A 977 61.67 -8.51 -18.95
CA GLY A 977 61.86 -8.66 -17.49
C GLY A 977 60.77 -9.54 -16.85
N GLU A 978 60.72 -10.83 -17.16
CA GLU A 978 61.18 -11.97 -16.32
C GLU A 978 60.20 -12.41 -15.22
N GLU A 979 59.86 -13.70 -15.24
CA GLU A 979 58.93 -14.42 -14.35
C GLU A 979 59.53 -15.79 -13.99
N PRO A 980 59.46 -16.25 -12.72
CA PRO A 980 59.72 -17.63 -12.34
C PRO A 980 58.44 -18.38 -11.85
N PRO A 981 58.42 -19.72 -11.83
CA PRO A 981 57.24 -20.46 -12.29
C PRO A 981 56.41 -21.19 -11.21
N HIS A 982 55.29 -21.76 -11.67
CA HIS A 982 54.42 -22.72 -10.97
C HIS A 982 55.17 -23.89 -10.30
N PRO A 983 54.49 -24.54 -9.33
CA PRO A 983 54.29 -25.98 -9.47
C PRO A 983 52.83 -26.43 -9.29
N GLU A 984 52.47 -27.48 -10.03
CA GLU A 984 51.28 -28.30 -9.79
C GLU A 984 51.42 -29.11 -8.50
N LEU A 985 50.31 -29.50 -7.86
CA LEU A 985 50.25 -30.75 -7.08
C LEU A 985 48.82 -31.32 -7.04
N LYS A 986 48.74 -32.64 -6.88
CA LYS A 986 47.58 -33.48 -7.19
C LYS A 986 46.66 -33.74 -5.99
N HIS A 987 45.46 -34.22 -6.30
CA HIS A 987 44.47 -34.80 -5.39
C HIS A 987 45.01 -35.72 -4.28
N SER A 988 44.41 -35.61 -3.09
CA SER A 988 43.87 -36.75 -2.34
C SER A 988 42.76 -36.29 -1.37
N GLU A 989 41.66 -37.03 -1.35
CA GLU A 989 40.48 -36.94 -0.44
C GLU A 989 40.82 -37.16 1.05
N PRO A 990 39.89 -36.94 2.01
CA PRO A 990 38.45 -36.66 1.85
C PRO A 990 37.96 -35.27 2.33
#